data_AF-A0A255QPQ8-F1
#
_entry.id   AF-A0A255QPQ8-F1
#
_cell.length_a   1.000
_cell.length_b   1.000
_cell.length_c   1.000
_cell.angle_alpha   90.00
_cell.angle_beta   90.00
_cell.angle_gamma   90.00
#
_symmetry.space_group_name_H-M   'P 1'
#
loop_
_entity.id
_entity.type
_entity.pdbx_description
1 polymer ?
#
loop_
_entity_poly.entity_id
_entity_poly.type
_entity_poly.pdbx_seq_one_letter_code
_entity_poly.pdbx_strand_id
1 'polypeptide(L)'
;MRENEIAIPEPPADDRPNDRWQVDVDQQRLLTWNGRRRRWFWGGSVGTLALCLSSMLLIPPTTMIKPGKLAAPHAQILSGSVGKERCGACHDGASLGIANWFSGATIGHAGVKQTELCLNCHHRTISPNLARSAHNLPASVRNQLSEAFRESAKKRGDNQGAFSLASARKSIDQDNLECNVCHQEHHGIEGTLLAITDQQCQACHTIQFGSFAESHPQWDEWPYGRGGSLAFSHATHEGTHFPGWKNGAVAFDCNRCHPDRKAIAGLQANRQGELLRTVAFETGCASCHDESMSVASASGIAVLAIPIIEADVAASIPDWPTSAIGFTDGKISPLMELLLRADPVVAEALHQVPDGDLSRLPPGTPKSKAITKTIAEATATLMSEISTDGHQALLRRLGIVGGGTLPVQSILRTLPPQLIQSARERWFAQNQVTVNSMPALRLVAAGEDDLLGDDLLSGSLLDEQSDDALLDDSLLGDPLLGDPLLEGDAVDPLKPPEPGHSQSERLPASFDATRLAQAGGWYRDDLTMTIRYRGSGHTDPVMQGLIEMFSGLSDADQLKKRFMGLGSVDACVRCHEGAVRLPASWEAHPTIGGKRDFTKFSHRPHLNVSELGQCTYCHEVAKIDSESASTEAHQQVDFNPLGQQKCAACHTAQAASDRCTTCHRYHIEH
;
A
#
# COMPACT_ATOMS: atom_id res chain seq x y z
N MET A 1 51.97 92.22 -64.32
CA MET A 1 52.78 91.41 -65.26
C MET A 1 53.21 90.15 -64.53
N ARG A 2 52.84 89.00 -65.12
CA ARG A 2 53.32 87.61 -64.94
C ARG A 2 53.00 86.96 -63.59
N GLU A 3 52.15 85.93 -63.56
CA GLU A 3 52.44 84.55 -64.02
C GLU A 3 53.71 84.03 -63.35
N ASN A 4 53.52 83.40 -62.19
CA ASN A 4 54.25 82.18 -61.90
C ASN A 4 53.18 81.09 -61.76
N GLU A 5 52.79 80.54 -62.91
CA GLU A 5 52.22 79.21 -63.01
C GLU A 5 53.22 78.23 -62.40
N ILE A 6 52.97 77.83 -61.15
CA ILE A 6 53.57 76.60 -60.65
C ILE A 6 52.72 75.49 -61.26
N ALA A 7 53.22 74.86 -62.33
CA ALA A 7 52.59 73.72 -62.96
C ALA A 7 52.38 72.62 -61.92
N ILE A 8 51.12 72.39 -61.57
CA ILE A 8 50.76 71.32 -60.65
C ILE A 8 50.87 70.01 -61.43
N PRO A 9 51.70 69.03 -61.02
CA PRO A 9 51.82 67.75 -61.73
C PRO A 9 50.48 67.03 -61.80
N GLU A 10 50.20 66.31 -62.88
CA GLU A 10 48.96 65.53 -63.06
C GLU A 10 48.74 64.54 -61.90
N PRO A 11 47.48 64.28 -61.49
CA PRO A 11 47.19 63.32 -60.44
C PRO A 11 47.68 61.91 -60.84
N PRO A 12 48.12 61.07 -59.89
CA PRO A 12 48.53 59.71 -60.18
C PRO A 12 47.33 58.89 -60.72
N ALA A 13 47.63 57.86 -61.52
CA ALA A 13 46.59 57.09 -62.24
C ALA A 13 45.59 56.35 -61.32
N ASP A 14 45.87 56.24 -60.02
CA ASP A 14 45.02 55.65 -58.99
C ASP A 14 44.18 56.68 -58.21
N ASP A 15 44.06 57.92 -58.70
CA ASP A 15 43.30 58.98 -58.04
C ASP A 15 41.79 58.66 -58.01
N ARG A 16 41.19 58.78 -56.81
CA ARG A 16 39.76 58.52 -56.61
C ARG A 16 38.98 59.84 -56.66
N PRO A 17 37.74 59.84 -57.17
CA PRO A 17 36.95 61.07 -57.26
C PRO A 17 36.85 61.80 -55.91
N ASN A 18 37.23 63.09 -55.89
CA ASN A 18 37.22 63.99 -54.71
C ASN A 18 38.30 63.77 -53.64
N ASP A 19 39.40 63.09 -53.93
CA ASP A 19 40.58 63.13 -53.07
C ASP A 19 41.27 64.51 -53.13
N ARG A 20 41.67 65.04 -51.97
CA ARG A 20 42.36 66.33 -51.87
C ARG A 20 43.84 66.12 -51.63
N TRP A 21 44.64 66.67 -52.52
CA TRP A 21 46.10 66.57 -52.54
C TRP A 21 46.72 67.93 -52.19
N GLN A 22 47.85 67.92 -51.49
CA GLN A 22 48.66 69.11 -51.22
C GLN A 22 50.07 68.87 -51.74
N VAL A 23 50.74 69.93 -52.20
CA VAL A 23 52.11 69.88 -52.70
C VAL A 23 53.06 70.30 -51.58
N ASP A 24 54.08 69.49 -51.30
CA ASP A 24 55.13 69.74 -50.31
C ASP A 24 56.22 70.68 -50.86
N VAL A 25 57.14 71.14 -50.00
CA VAL A 25 58.23 72.07 -50.33
C VAL A 25 59.15 71.53 -51.43
N ASP A 26 59.26 70.20 -51.53
CA ASP A 26 60.00 69.48 -52.58
C ASP A 26 59.15 69.15 -53.83
N GLN A 27 58.01 69.82 -54.00
CA GLN A 27 57.04 69.64 -55.10
C GLN A 27 56.40 68.25 -55.23
N GLN A 28 56.44 67.42 -54.18
CA GLN A 28 55.74 66.13 -54.16
C GLN A 28 54.30 66.28 -53.68
N ARG A 29 53.33 65.64 -54.36
CA ARG A 29 51.94 65.59 -53.90
C ARG A 29 51.80 64.60 -52.74
N LEU A 30 51.46 65.10 -51.57
CA LEU A 30 51.06 64.29 -50.41
C LEU A 30 49.53 64.35 -50.26
N LEU A 31 48.92 63.17 -50.03
CA LEU A 31 47.52 63.08 -49.64
C LEU A 31 47.31 63.86 -48.34
N THR A 32 46.39 64.82 -48.37
CA THR A 32 45.99 65.58 -47.17
C THR A 32 45.48 64.63 -46.08
N TRP A 33 45.59 65.03 -44.81
CA TRP A 33 45.06 64.26 -43.68
C TRP A 33 43.58 63.88 -43.89
N ASN A 34 42.77 64.78 -44.43
CA ASN A 34 41.37 64.52 -44.77
C ASN A 34 41.21 63.45 -45.87
N GLY A 35 42.07 63.45 -46.89
CA GLY A 35 42.07 62.40 -47.92
C GLY A 35 42.48 61.03 -47.37
N ARG A 36 43.52 60.97 -46.53
CA ARG A 36 43.92 59.72 -45.85
C ARG A 36 42.80 59.20 -44.94
N ARG A 37 42.27 60.05 -44.06
CA ARG A 37 41.17 59.69 -43.15
C ARG A 37 39.95 59.16 -43.90
N ARG A 38 39.61 59.72 -45.06
CA ARG A 38 38.48 59.28 -45.88
C ARG A 38 38.74 57.93 -46.56
N ARG A 39 39.97 57.67 -47.03
CA ARG A 39 40.37 56.36 -47.55
C ARG A 39 40.32 55.27 -46.47
N TRP A 40 40.79 55.58 -45.25
CA TRP A 40 40.65 54.70 -44.08
C TRP A 40 39.19 54.48 -43.69
N PHE A 41 38.36 55.53 -43.76
CA PHE A 41 36.93 55.42 -43.46
C PHE A 41 36.20 54.52 -44.46
N TRP A 42 36.47 54.66 -45.77
CA TRP A 42 35.86 53.81 -46.80
C TRP A 42 36.37 52.37 -46.76
N GLY A 43 37.69 52.16 -46.64
CA GLY A 43 38.27 50.84 -46.48
C GLY A 43 37.77 50.13 -45.22
N GLY A 44 37.69 50.87 -44.12
CA GLY A 44 37.07 50.42 -42.87
C GLY A 44 35.60 50.06 -43.07
N SER A 45 34.81 50.93 -43.69
CA SER A 45 33.37 50.70 -43.91
C SER A 45 33.09 49.46 -44.76
N VAL A 46 33.84 49.26 -45.85
CA VAL A 46 33.71 48.08 -46.71
C VAL A 46 34.16 46.81 -45.97
N GLY A 47 35.26 46.89 -45.22
CA GLY A 47 35.73 45.80 -44.38
C GLY A 47 34.71 45.42 -43.31
N THR A 48 34.11 46.40 -42.62
CA THR A 48 33.05 46.17 -41.63
C THR A 48 31.81 45.57 -42.27
N LEU A 49 31.40 46.05 -43.46
CA LEU A 49 30.24 45.49 -44.16
C LEU A 49 30.46 44.03 -44.56
N ALA A 50 31.66 43.70 -45.08
CA ALA A 50 32.03 42.32 -45.42
C ALA A 50 32.08 41.41 -44.17
N LEU A 51 32.58 41.93 -43.05
CA LEU A 51 32.63 41.20 -41.78
C LEU A 51 31.21 40.98 -41.19
N CYS A 52 30.32 41.97 -41.33
CA CYS A 52 28.90 41.83 -40.98
C CYS A 52 28.20 40.80 -41.87
N LEU A 53 28.43 40.82 -43.19
CA LEU A 53 27.82 39.83 -44.10
C LEU A 53 28.35 38.40 -43.83
N SER A 54 29.65 38.27 -43.59
CA SER A 54 30.28 36.98 -43.28
C SER A 54 29.83 36.44 -41.91
N SER A 55 29.65 37.31 -40.91
CA SER A 55 29.09 36.88 -39.61
C SER A 55 27.61 36.47 -39.71
N MET A 56 26.79 37.07 -40.58
CA MET A 56 25.42 36.59 -40.84
C MET A 56 25.37 35.21 -41.49
N LEU A 57 26.36 34.84 -42.30
CA LEU A 57 26.48 33.51 -42.93
C LEU A 57 26.93 32.41 -41.95
N LEU A 58 27.57 32.78 -40.83
CA LEU A 58 28.04 31.86 -39.79
C LEU A 58 26.99 31.59 -38.69
N ILE A 59 25.90 32.36 -38.65
CA ILE A 59 24.81 32.18 -37.69
C ILE A 59 23.80 31.18 -38.27
N PRO A 60 23.52 30.05 -37.60
CA PRO A 60 22.57 29.08 -38.10
C PRO A 60 21.16 29.70 -38.21
N PRO A 61 20.42 29.46 -39.32
CA PRO A 61 19.14 30.11 -39.61
C PRO A 61 18.08 29.87 -38.53
N THR A 62 18.22 28.80 -37.74
CA THR A 62 17.36 28.44 -36.60
C THR A 62 17.46 29.41 -35.41
N THR A 63 18.39 30.38 -35.43
CA THR A 63 18.63 31.30 -34.30
C THR A 63 18.18 32.74 -34.53
N MET A 64 17.80 33.11 -35.76
CA MET A 64 17.59 34.51 -36.15
C MET A 64 16.14 35.04 -35.99
N ILE A 65 15.13 34.15 -35.89
CA ILE A 65 13.71 34.55 -35.86
C ILE A 65 13.03 34.08 -34.57
N LYS A 66 12.53 35.02 -33.77
CA LYS A 66 11.72 34.76 -32.57
C LYS A 66 10.35 35.47 -32.71
N PRO A 67 9.29 34.75 -33.14
CA PRO A 67 7.97 35.36 -33.37
C PRO A 67 7.23 35.70 -32.07
N GLY A 68 7.72 35.26 -30.90
CA GLY A 68 7.10 35.53 -29.60
C GLY A 68 7.70 34.69 -28.46
N LYS A 69 7.10 34.77 -27.27
CA LYS A 69 7.40 33.84 -26.15
C LYS A 69 6.51 32.60 -26.29
N LEU A 70 7.05 31.41 -26.00
CA LEU A 70 6.26 30.19 -25.84
C LEU A 70 5.69 30.10 -24.41
N ALA A 71 4.65 29.28 -24.22
CA ALA A 71 4.14 28.94 -22.89
C ALA A 71 5.26 28.39 -21.98
N ALA A 72 5.15 28.61 -20.67
CA ALA A 72 6.21 28.29 -19.71
C ALA A 72 6.80 26.86 -19.84
N PRO A 73 6.00 25.79 -20.07
CA PRO A 73 6.52 24.44 -20.25
C PRO A 73 7.36 24.26 -21.52
N HIS A 74 7.07 25.02 -22.58
CA HIS A 74 7.77 24.95 -23.87
C HIS A 74 8.85 26.02 -24.02
N ALA A 75 9.01 26.92 -23.04
CA ALA A 75 10.05 27.95 -23.06
C ALA A 75 11.47 27.37 -23.18
N GLN A 76 11.67 26.14 -22.68
CA GLN A 76 12.93 25.41 -22.75
C GLN A 76 13.33 25.01 -24.19
N ILE A 77 12.36 24.90 -25.11
CA ILE A 77 12.62 24.68 -26.54
C ILE A 77 13.34 25.91 -27.12
N LEU A 78 12.93 27.12 -26.70
CA LEU A 78 13.59 28.36 -27.12
C LEU A 78 14.99 28.53 -26.53
N SER A 79 15.32 27.93 -25.38
CA SER A 79 16.68 27.94 -24.82
C SER A 79 17.59 26.86 -25.44
N GLY A 80 17.06 25.95 -26.25
CA GLY A 80 17.83 24.89 -26.92
C GLY A 80 18.23 23.72 -25.99
N SER A 81 17.61 23.61 -24.81
CA SER A 81 17.96 22.60 -23.80
C SER A 81 17.29 21.23 -24.04
N VAL A 82 16.31 21.14 -24.95
CA VAL A 82 15.52 19.92 -25.22
C VAL A 82 15.77 19.37 -26.64
N GLY A 83 16.63 20.01 -27.44
CA GLY A 83 16.96 19.59 -28.81
C GLY A 83 17.74 20.68 -29.56
N LYS A 84 18.52 20.29 -30.57
CA LYS A 84 19.49 21.16 -31.25
C LYS A 84 18.89 22.28 -32.13
N GLU A 85 17.57 22.35 -32.30
CA GLU A 85 16.98 23.13 -33.40
C GLU A 85 15.99 24.24 -33.01
N ARG A 86 15.74 24.49 -31.72
CA ARG A 86 14.85 25.58 -31.22
C ARG A 86 13.51 25.61 -31.97
N CYS A 87 13.31 26.60 -32.85
CA CYS A 87 12.11 26.75 -33.67
C CYS A 87 11.95 25.62 -34.71
N GLY A 88 13.07 25.02 -35.16
CA GLY A 88 13.11 23.86 -36.04
C GLY A 88 12.51 22.60 -35.42
N ALA A 89 12.33 22.55 -34.10
CA ALA A 89 11.63 21.45 -33.43
C ALA A 89 10.14 21.32 -33.84
N CYS A 90 9.54 22.38 -34.38
CA CYS A 90 8.18 22.37 -34.92
C CYS A 90 8.12 22.79 -36.40
N HIS A 91 9.24 23.21 -36.99
CA HIS A 91 9.32 23.72 -38.35
C HIS A 91 10.47 23.04 -39.09
N ASP A 92 10.33 21.74 -39.35
CA ASP A 92 11.37 20.90 -39.96
C ASP A 92 11.88 21.44 -41.30
N GLY A 93 11.01 22.04 -42.13
CA GLY A 93 11.43 22.66 -43.40
C GLY A 93 12.27 23.94 -43.24
N ALA A 94 12.22 24.56 -42.06
CA ALA A 94 12.89 25.81 -41.74
C ALA A 94 14.31 25.61 -41.16
N SER A 95 14.70 24.37 -40.84
CA SER A 95 16.08 23.99 -40.51
C SER A 95 16.99 23.95 -41.76
N LEU A 96 16.41 23.84 -42.95
CA LEU A 96 17.10 23.65 -44.23
C LEU A 96 17.56 24.95 -44.92
N GLY A 97 17.07 26.13 -44.51
CA GLY A 97 17.53 27.42 -45.05
C GLY A 97 16.62 28.62 -44.78
N ILE A 98 17.18 29.85 -44.81
CA ILE A 98 16.43 31.09 -44.50
C ILE A 98 15.31 31.39 -45.51
N ALA A 99 15.45 30.95 -46.77
CA ALA A 99 14.44 31.13 -47.80
C ALA A 99 13.14 30.35 -47.51
N ASN A 100 13.23 29.22 -46.81
CA ASN A 100 12.07 28.40 -46.44
C ASN A 100 11.21 29.02 -45.32
N TRP A 101 11.72 30.03 -44.62
CA TRP A 101 10.91 30.84 -43.70
C TRP A 101 9.94 31.78 -44.43
N PHE A 102 10.20 32.06 -45.70
CA PHE A 102 9.42 32.99 -46.53
C PHE A 102 8.64 32.29 -47.65
N SER A 103 8.74 30.96 -47.79
CA SER A 103 7.84 30.21 -48.67
C SER A 103 6.43 30.18 -48.07
N GLY A 104 5.42 30.46 -48.89
CA GLY A 104 4.05 30.70 -48.41
C GLY A 104 3.52 29.61 -47.49
N ALA A 105 2.74 30.03 -46.48
CA ALA A 105 2.22 29.20 -45.38
C ALA A 105 1.53 27.89 -45.83
N THR A 106 1.04 27.83 -47.07
CA THR A 106 0.30 26.69 -47.64
C THR A 106 1.18 25.58 -48.21
N ILE A 107 2.40 25.88 -48.68
CA ILE A 107 3.28 24.88 -49.33
C ILE A 107 4.15 24.18 -48.28
N GLY A 108 4.65 24.91 -47.28
CA GLY A 108 5.51 24.36 -46.22
C GLY A 108 4.79 23.53 -45.15
N HIS A 109 3.47 23.67 -45.02
CA HIS A 109 2.64 22.93 -44.05
C HIS A 109 1.66 21.96 -44.73
N ALA A 110 1.78 21.76 -46.05
CA ALA A 110 0.96 20.79 -46.77
C ALA A 110 1.26 19.38 -46.27
N GLY A 111 0.28 18.74 -45.63
CA GLY A 111 0.40 17.38 -45.09
C GLY A 111 1.06 17.27 -43.71
N VAL A 112 1.48 18.38 -43.09
CA VAL A 112 2.01 18.39 -41.72
C VAL A 112 0.90 18.79 -40.76
N LYS A 113 0.44 17.87 -39.91
CA LYS A 113 -0.58 18.20 -38.91
C LYS A 113 0.07 18.64 -37.58
N GLN A 114 -0.44 19.71 -36.98
CA GLN A 114 0.12 20.30 -35.76
C GLN A 114 0.15 19.32 -34.57
N THR A 115 -0.85 18.45 -34.47
CA THR A 115 -0.93 17.39 -33.46
C THR A 115 0.19 16.37 -33.60
N GLU A 116 0.60 16.04 -34.82
CA GLU A 116 1.68 15.07 -35.06
C GLU A 116 3.03 15.62 -34.54
N LEU A 117 3.29 16.90 -34.77
CA LEU A 117 4.47 17.58 -34.22
C LEU A 117 4.47 17.60 -32.68
N CYS A 118 3.31 17.76 -32.05
CA CYS A 118 3.20 17.69 -30.59
C CYS A 118 3.46 16.28 -30.04
N LEU A 119 2.90 15.28 -30.73
CA LEU A 119 3.02 13.88 -30.32
C LEU A 119 4.45 13.34 -30.48
N ASN A 120 5.28 13.92 -31.35
CA ASN A 120 6.70 13.57 -31.43
C ASN A 120 7.38 13.62 -30.05
N CYS A 121 7.01 14.60 -29.20
CA CYS A 121 7.51 14.68 -27.82
C CYS A 121 6.52 14.09 -26.79
N HIS A 122 5.21 14.21 -26.99
CA HIS A 122 4.20 13.81 -26.00
C HIS A 122 3.68 12.37 -26.13
N HIS A 123 4.13 11.57 -27.12
CA HIS A 123 3.62 10.20 -27.36
C HIS A 123 3.72 9.24 -26.15
N ARG A 124 4.63 9.51 -25.20
CA ARG A 124 4.79 8.68 -23.99
C ARG A 124 3.73 8.98 -22.93
N THR A 125 3.24 10.21 -22.89
CA THR A 125 2.21 10.67 -21.94
C THR A 125 0.82 10.68 -22.57
N ILE A 126 0.74 10.80 -23.89
CA ILE A 126 -0.50 10.92 -24.65
C ILE A 126 -0.47 9.88 -25.77
N SER A 127 -1.39 8.93 -25.74
CA SER A 127 -1.52 7.93 -26.81
C SER A 127 -1.87 8.61 -28.14
N PRO A 128 -1.13 8.37 -29.24
CA PRO A 128 -1.44 8.96 -30.55
C PRO A 128 -2.87 8.68 -31.05
N ASN A 129 -3.44 7.53 -30.66
CA ASN A 129 -4.80 7.14 -31.04
C ASN A 129 -5.88 7.85 -30.20
N LEU A 130 -5.53 8.40 -29.04
CA LEU A 130 -6.44 9.12 -28.14
C LEU A 130 -6.21 10.64 -28.15
N ALA A 131 -5.08 11.10 -28.68
CA ALA A 131 -4.63 12.50 -28.62
C ALA A 131 -5.62 13.53 -29.20
N ARG A 132 -6.41 13.12 -30.20
CA ARG A 132 -7.45 13.96 -30.84
C ARG A 132 -8.87 13.69 -30.31
N SER A 133 -9.02 12.81 -29.33
CA SER A 133 -10.31 12.46 -28.75
C SER A 133 -10.65 13.47 -27.66
N ALA A 134 -11.63 14.34 -27.91
CA ALA A 134 -12.00 15.45 -27.04
C ALA A 134 -12.29 15.07 -25.57
N HIS A 135 -12.63 13.81 -25.28
CA HIS A 135 -13.03 13.35 -23.93
C HIS A 135 -12.50 11.97 -23.52
N ASN A 136 -11.30 11.58 -23.99
CA ASN A 136 -10.62 10.32 -23.62
C ASN A 136 -11.41 9.01 -23.88
N LEU A 137 -12.51 9.07 -24.64
CA LEU A 137 -13.25 7.90 -25.12
C LEU A 137 -12.80 7.55 -26.54
N PRO A 138 -12.61 6.25 -26.87
CA PRO A 138 -12.31 5.82 -28.23
C PRO A 138 -13.34 6.36 -29.23
N ALA A 139 -12.89 6.79 -30.42
CA ALA A 139 -13.77 7.39 -31.43
C ALA A 139 -14.97 6.50 -31.81
N SER A 140 -14.78 5.18 -31.84
CA SER A 140 -15.85 4.21 -32.05
C SER A 140 -16.95 4.29 -30.99
N VAL A 141 -16.57 4.41 -29.71
CA VAL A 141 -17.48 4.52 -28.58
C VAL A 141 -18.22 5.85 -28.61
N ARG A 142 -17.53 6.96 -28.93
CA ARG A 142 -18.17 8.28 -29.08
C ARG A 142 -19.16 8.33 -30.24
N ASN A 143 -18.84 7.67 -31.35
CA ASN A 143 -19.71 7.60 -32.52
C ASN A 143 -20.95 6.77 -32.23
N GLN A 144 -20.78 5.62 -31.58
CA GLN A 144 -21.90 4.77 -31.13
C GLN A 144 -22.81 5.52 -30.15
N LEU A 145 -22.25 6.21 -29.15
CA LEU A 145 -23.04 7.02 -28.21
C LEU A 145 -23.78 8.14 -28.92
N SER A 146 -23.10 8.88 -29.80
CA SER A 146 -23.71 9.97 -30.57
C SER A 146 -24.85 9.48 -31.48
N GLU A 147 -24.70 8.30 -32.09
CA GLU A 147 -25.69 7.69 -32.96
C GLU A 147 -26.89 7.15 -32.16
N ALA A 148 -26.64 6.45 -31.05
CA ALA A 148 -27.66 5.98 -30.12
C ALA A 148 -28.50 7.14 -29.56
N PHE A 149 -27.88 8.24 -29.17
CA PHE A 149 -28.60 9.43 -28.71
C PHE A 149 -29.37 10.13 -29.85
N ARG A 150 -28.84 10.15 -31.09
CA ARG A 150 -29.57 10.69 -32.26
C ARG A 150 -30.81 9.86 -32.59
N GLU A 151 -30.72 8.54 -32.49
CA GLU A 151 -31.87 7.65 -32.67
C GLU A 151 -32.90 7.80 -31.56
N SER A 152 -32.44 7.99 -30.32
CA SER A 152 -33.28 8.25 -29.16
C SER A 152 -34.00 9.60 -29.24
N ALA A 153 -33.32 10.65 -29.72
CA ALA A 153 -33.89 11.97 -29.97
C ALA A 153 -34.93 11.96 -31.11
N LYS A 154 -34.73 11.13 -32.15
CA LYS A 154 -35.73 10.92 -33.21
C LYS A 154 -37.03 10.26 -32.72
N LYS A 155 -36.99 9.49 -31.62
CA LYS A 155 -38.17 8.81 -31.07
C LYS A 155 -39.02 9.71 -30.16
N ARG A 156 -38.49 10.82 -29.63
CA ARG A 156 -39.26 11.84 -28.89
C ARG A 156 -39.69 12.95 -29.83
N GLY A 157 -40.85 12.77 -30.47
CA GLY A 157 -41.40 13.71 -31.44
C GLY A 157 -41.74 15.09 -30.87
N ASP A 158 -41.28 16.10 -31.62
CA ASP A 158 -41.76 17.49 -31.79
C ASP A 158 -42.38 18.26 -30.60
N ASN A 159 -41.70 19.35 -30.20
CA ASN A 159 -42.17 20.67 -30.63
C ASN A 159 -41.11 21.79 -30.41
N GLN A 160 -40.84 22.50 -31.51
CA GLN A 160 -40.22 23.84 -31.62
C GLN A 160 -38.77 24.01 -31.12
N GLY A 161 -37.84 23.95 -32.09
CA GLY A 161 -36.42 24.27 -31.94
C GLY A 161 -35.53 23.79 -33.09
N ALA A 162 -36.09 23.05 -34.06
CA ALA A 162 -35.36 22.37 -35.12
C ALA A 162 -34.69 23.28 -36.18
N PHE A 163 -34.86 24.61 -36.14
CA PHE A 163 -34.28 25.52 -37.14
C PHE A 163 -32.94 26.17 -36.75
N SER A 164 -32.30 25.78 -35.64
CA SER A 164 -30.91 26.20 -35.32
C SER A 164 -29.89 25.06 -35.27
N LEU A 165 -30.35 23.81 -35.11
CA LEU A 165 -29.48 22.66 -34.86
C LEU A 165 -28.77 22.12 -36.11
N ALA A 166 -29.35 22.31 -37.31
CA ALA A 166 -28.74 21.85 -38.57
C ALA A 166 -27.60 22.76 -39.05
N SER A 167 -27.65 24.05 -38.72
CA SER A 167 -26.65 25.04 -39.11
C SER A 167 -25.40 25.00 -38.22
N ALA A 168 -25.55 24.62 -36.95
CA ALA A 168 -24.44 24.39 -36.03
C ALA A 168 -23.75 23.02 -36.25
N ARG A 169 -24.44 22.04 -36.85
CA ARG A 169 -23.88 20.71 -37.18
C ARG A 169 -22.72 20.74 -38.17
N LYS A 170 -22.51 21.85 -38.89
CA LYS A 170 -21.47 21.98 -39.92
C LYS A 170 -20.22 22.71 -39.43
N SER A 171 -20.25 23.35 -38.26
CA SER A 171 -19.17 24.27 -37.88
C SER A 171 -17.98 23.61 -37.21
N ILE A 172 -18.06 22.36 -36.72
CA ILE A 172 -16.95 21.72 -36.02
C ILE A 172 -16.74 20.30 -36.55
N ASP A 173 -15.85 20.19 -37.52
CA ASP A 173 -15.24 18.94 -37.94
C ASP A 173 -14.27 18.47 -36.84
N GLN A 174 -14.67 17.47 -36.05
CA GLN A 174 -13.83 16.93 -34.99
C GLN A 174 -12.60 16.16 -35.53
N ASP A 175 -12.58 15.78 -36.82
CA ASP A 175 -11.44 15.08 -37.43
C ASP A 175 -10.29 16.03 -37.79
N ASN A 176 -10.54 17.34 -37.73
CA ASN A 176 -9.55 18.42 -37.91
C ASN A 176 -9.29 19.23 -36.63
N LEU A 177 -9.67 18.71 -35.46
CA LEU A 177 -9.35 19.35 -34.18
C LEU A 177 -7.87 19.13 -33.85
N GLU A 178 -7.07 20.19 -33.93
CA GLU A 178 -5.64 20.19 -33.61
C GLU A 178 -5.39 20.59 -32.15
N CYS A 179 -4.32 20.06 -31.53
CA CYS A 179 -4.00 20.31 -30.11
C CYS A 179 -3.95 21.80 -29.72
N ASN A 180 -3.54 22.67 -30.64
CA ASN A 180 -3.45 24.11 -30.40
C ASN A 180 -4.82 24.78 -30.16
N VAL A 181 -5.91 24.25 -30.73
CA VAL A 181 -7.25 24.82 -30.56
C VAL A 181 -7.64 24.79 -29.08
N CYS A 182 -7.53 23.62 -28.45
CA CYS A 182 -7.83 23.44 -27.05
C CYS A 182 -6.80 24.12 -26.14
N HIS A 183 -5.50 24.05 -26.47
CA HIS A 183 -4.45 24.67 -25.65
C HIS A 183 -4.48 26.20 -25.65
N GLN A 184 -4.94 26.83 -26.74
CA GLN A 184 -5.14 28.28 -26.80
C GLN A 184 -6.38 28.70 -26.03
N GLU A 185 -7.47 27.93 -26.09
CA GLU A 185 -8.69 28.21 -25.33
C GLU A 185 -8.50 28.01 -23.82
N HIS A 186 -7.77 26.97 -23.42
CA HIS A 186 -7.59 26.62 -22.01
C HIS A 186 -6.29 27.14 -21.41
N HIS A 187 -5.42 27.81 -22.17
CA HIS A 187 -4.12 28.29 -21.71
C HIS A 187 -3.20 27.21 -21.08
N GLY A 188 -3.45 25.92 -21.39
CA GLY A 188 -2.70 24.80 -20.81
C GLY A 188 -2.85 24.68 -19.28
N ILE A 189 -1.78 24.27 -18.59
CA ILE A 189 -1.78 24.00 -17.14
C ILE A 189 -2.01 25.24 -16.25
N GLU A 190 -1.89 26.45 -16.81
CA GLU A 190 -2.10 27.71 -16.09
C GLU A 190 -3.57 28.17 -16.15
N GLY A 191 -4.41 27.55 -16.99
CA GLY A 191 -5.83 27.85 -17.08
C GLY A 191 -6.66 27.11 -16.05
N THR A 192 -7.58 27.82 -15.40
CA THR A 192 -8.57 27.22 -14.51
C THR A 192 -9.76 26.71 -15.32
N LEU A 193 -9.98 25.39 -15.35
CA LEU A 193 -11.13 24.79 -16.02
C LEU A 193 -12.49 25.21 -15.41
N LEU A 194 -12.51 25.73 -14.18
CA LEU A 194 -13.71 26.31 -13.56
C LEU A 194 -14.15 27.64 -14.21
N ALA A 195 -13.27 28.27 -15.00
CA ALA A 195 -13.58 29.49 -15.74
C ALA A 195 -14.31 29.20 -17.05
N ILE A 196 -14.37 27.94 -17.48
CA ILE A 196 -15.08 27.51 -18.68
C ILE A 196 -16.56 27.39 -18.35
N THR A 197 -17.39 28.01 -19.19
CA THR A 197 -18.85 27.90 -19.11
C THR A 197 -19.33 26.61 -19.77
N ASP A 198 -20.47 26.08 -19.33
CA ASP A 198 -21.05 24.90 -19.98
C ASP A 198 -21.38 25.16 -21.46
N GLN A 199 -21.62 26.42 -21.84
CA GLN A 199 -21.83 26.81 -23.23
C GLN A 199 -20.61 26.54 -24.12
N GLN A 200 -19.39 26.70 -23.57
CA GLN A 200 -18.16 26.36 -24.30
C GLN A 200 -18.01 24.85 -24.48
N CYS A 201 -18.41 24.06 -23.48
CA CYS A 201 -18.50 22.61 -23.62
C CYS A 201 -19.50 22.23 -24.72
N GLN A 202 -20.66 22.88 -24.73
CA GLN A 202 -21.73 22.62 -25.68
C GLN A 202 -21.42 23.02 -27.13
N ALA A 203 -20.45 23.91 -27.36
CA ALA A 203 -20.04 24.29 -28.72
C ALA A 203 -19.63 23.06 -29.54
N CYS A 204 -18.92 22.10 -28.95
CA CYS A 204 -18.40 20.91 -29.64
C CYS A 204 -19.31 19.66 -29.53
N HIS A 205 -20.26 19.64 -28.61
CA HIS A 205 -21.14 18.48 -28.41
C HIS A 205 -22.29 18.44 -29.43
N THR A 206 -22.48 17.27 -30.06
CA THR A 206 -23.50 17.06 -31.09
C THR A 206 -24.93 17.10 -30.56
N ILE A 207 -25.09 16.96 -29.24
CA ILE A 207 -26.33 17.07 -28.49
C ILE A 207 -26.11 18.13 -27.44
N GLN A 208 -26.91 19.18 -27.52
CA GLN A 208 -26.97 20.22 -26.50
C GLN A 208 -27.65 19.62 -25.26
N PHE A 209 -27.14 19.96 -24.08
CA PHE A 209 -27.69 19.52 -22.80
C PHE A 209 -28.26 20.73 -22.05
N GLY A 210 -29.45 20.58 -21.47
CA GLY A 210 -30.09 21.56 -20.62
C GLY A 210 -29.49 21.56 -19.21
N SER A 211 -30.33 21.90 -18.22
CA SER A 211 -29.92 21.88 -16.82
C SER A 211 -29.51 20.47 -16.37
N PHE A 212 -28.69 20.39 -15.31
CA PHE A 212 -28.28 19.12 -14.71
C PHE A 212 -29.49 18.21 -14.42
N ALA A 213 -30.57 18.76 -13.87
CA ALA A 213 -31.77 18.00 -13.50
C ALA A 213 -32.50 17.37 -14.70
N GLU A 214 -32.46 18.00 -15.86
CA GLU A 214 -33.25 17.59 -17.03
C GLU A 214 -32.46 16.74 -18.02
N SER A 215 -31.15 16.99 -18.12
CA SER A 215 -30.32 16.48 -19.21
C SER A 215 -29.17 15.57 -18.78
N HIS A 216 -28.88 15.47 -17.48
CA HIS A 216 -27.89 14.51 -17.00
C HIS A 216 -28.45 13.08 -17.03
N PRO A 217 -27.71 12.08 -17.55
CA PRO A 217 -28.12 10.68 -17.52
C PRO A 217 -28.36 10.15 -16.09
N GLN A 218 -29.19 9.10 -15.94
CA GLN A 218 -29.27 8.38 -14.67
C GLN A 218 -27.94 7.66 -14.35
N TRP A 219 -27.71 7.39 -13.08
CA TRP A 219 -26.49 6.79 -12.55
C TRP A 219 -26.59 5.27 -12.45
N ASP A 220 -27.06 4.63 -13.51
CA ASP A 220 -27.30 3.18 -13.52
C ASP A 220 -25.98 2.38 -13.37
N GLU A 221 -24.83 2.99 -13.72
CA GLU A 221 -23.49 2.39 -13.70
C GLU A 221 -22.43 3.21 -12.93
N TRP A 222 -22.86 4.21 -12.14
CA TRP A 222 -21.96 5.13 -11.44
C TRP A 222 -21.30 4.47 -10.23
N PRO A 223 -19.97 4.45 -10.08
CA PRO A 223 -19.26 3.26 -9.62
C PRO A 223 -19.76 2.73 -8.27
N TYR A 224 -20.58 1.68 -8.33
CA TYR A 224 -20.98 0.83 -7.20
C TYR A 224 -20.08 -0.40 -7.19
N GLY A 225 -18.77 -0.18 -7.12
CA GLY A 225 -17.79 -1.25 -6.93
C GLY A 225 -17.48 -1.40 -5.46
N ARG A 226 -17.31 -2.65 -4.98
CA ARG A 226 -16.81 -2.90 -3.63
C ARG A 226 -15.45 -2.18 -3.47
N GLY A 227 -15.35 -1.36 -2.43
CA GLY A 227 -14.13 -0.65 -2.09
C GLY A 227 -13.19 -1.59 -1.33
N GLY A 228 -12.30 -2.27 -2.04
CA GLY A 228 -11.18 -2.98 -1.43
C GLY A 228 -11.21 -4.50 -1.57
N SER A 229 -10.08 -5.11 -1.16
CA SER A 229 -9.78 -6.55 -1.22
C SER A 229 -10.20 -7.32 0.03
N LEU A 230 -10.80 -6.63 1.02
CA LEU A 230 -11.27 -7.24 2.26
C LEU A 230 -12.65 -7.85 2.07
N ALA A 231 -12.85 -9.04 2.64
CA ALA A 231 -14.15 -9.70 2.71
C ALA A 231 -15.02 -9.04 3.80
N PHE A 232 -15.51 -7.84 3.46
CA PHE A 232 -16.41 -7.06 4.29
C PHE A 232 -17.72 -6.80 3.53
N SER A 233 -18.83 -6.73 4.26
CA SER A 233 -20.14 -6.33 3.72
C SER A 233 -20.87 -5.41 4.69
N HIS A 234 -21.31 -4.26 4.19
CA HIS A 234 -22.11 -3.30 4.98
C HIS A 234 -23.48 -3.89 5.32
N ALA A 235 -24.12 -4.57 4.35
CA ALA A 235 -25.42 -5.19 4.51
C ALA A 235 -25.45 -6.20 5.67
N THR A 236 -24.46 -7.10 5.71
CA THR A 236 -24.32 -8.08 6.81
C THR A 236 -24.15 -7.39 8.16
N HIS A 237 -23.30 -6.36 8.24
CA HIS A 237 -23.08 -5.64 9.50
C HIS A 237 -24.34 -4.93 9.97
N GLU A 238 -24.99 -4.14 9.11
CA GLU A 238 -26.23 -3.44 9.46
C GLU A 238 -27.35 -4.42 9.84
N GLY A 239 -27.62 -5.42 8.99
CA GLY A 239 -28.76 -6.31 9.16
C GLY A 239 -28.60 -7.32 10.31
N THR A 240 -27.38 -7.80 10.57
CA THR A 240 -27.13 -8.90 11.52
C THR A 240 -26.54 -8.40 12.84
N HIS A 241 -25.58 -7.48 12.78
CA HIS A 241 -24.82 -7.04 13.96
C HIS A 241 -25.33 -5.74 14.57
N PHE A 242 -26.04 -4.91 13.80
CA PHE A 242 -26.71 -3.69 14.27
C PHE A 242 -28.23 -3.71 14.01
N PRO A 243 -28.96 -4.75 14.47
CA PRO A 243 -30.38 -4.88 14.18
C PRO A 243 -31.20 -3.78 14.84
N GLY A 244 -31.66 -2.79 14.06
CA GLY A 244 -32.45 -1.67 14.55
C GLY A 244 -33.81 -2.05 15.19
N TRP A 245 -34.26 -3.29 14.99
CA TRP A 245 -35.48 -3.83 15.62
C TRP A 245 -35.27 -4.28 17.07
N LYS A 246 -34.03 -4.38 17.56
CA LYS A 246 -33.74 -4.82 18.93
C LYS A 246 -33.72 -3.63 19.89
N ASN A 247 -34.45 -3.73 21.00
CA ASN A 247 -34.44 -2.69 22.04
C ASN A 247 -33.02 -2.50 22.61
N GLY A 248 -32.55 -1.25 22.65
CA GLY A 248 -31.20 -0.90 23.08
C GLY A 248 -30.10 -1.20 22.04
N ALA A 249 -30.47 -1.52 20.79
CA ALA A 249 -29.49 -1.66 19.72
C ALA A 249 -28.74 -0.35 19.48
N VAL A 250 -27.43 -0.48 19.31
CA VAL A 250 -26.60 0.62 18.83
C VAL A 250 -26.94 0.85 17.36
N ALA A 251 -27.10 2.11 16.95
CA ALA A 251 -27.35 2.45 15.56
C ALA A 251 -26.13 2.12 14.68
N PHE A 252 -26.39 1.71 13.43
CA PHE A 252 -25.35 1.55 12.42
C PHE A 252 -24.90 2.92 11.90
N ASP A 253 -23.97 3.56 12.62
CA ASP A 253 -23.42 4.88 12.30
C ASP A 253 -22.15 4.75 11.45
N CYS A 254 -22.20 5.26 10.21
CA CYS A 254 -21.09 5.25 9.27
C CYS A 254 -19.84 5.96 9.82
N ASN A 255 -20.01 7.00 10.65
CA ASN A 255 -18.90 7.79 11.18
C ASN A 255 -18.05 7.03 12.21
N ARG A 256 -18.59 5.95 12.78
CA ARG A 256 -17.85 5.08 13.70
C ARG A 256 -16.69 4.36 13.01
N CYS A 257 -16.87 4.00 11.74
CA CYS A 257 -15.86 3.32 10.93
C CYS A 257 -15.19 4.26 9.91
N HIS A 258 -15.89 5.30 9.45
CA HIS A 258 -15.41 6.30 8.50
C HIS A 258 -15.33 7.71 9.13
N PRO A 259 -14.43 7.96 10.10
CA PRO A 259 -14.33 9.25 10.76
C PRO A 259 -13.77 10.35 9.85
N ASP A 260 -14.18 11.60 10.10
CA ASP A 260 -13.55 12.79 9.51
C ASP A 260 -12.12 12.96 10.05
N ARG A 261 -11.21 13.41 9.18
CA ARG A 261 -9.77 13.60 9.41
C ARG A 261 -9.44 14.41 10.66
N LYS A 262 -10.31 15.32 11.10
CA LYS A 262 -10.09 16.09 12.35
C LYS A 262 -10.09 15.21 13.60
N ALA A 263 -10.63 14.00 13.55
CA ALA A 263 -10.70 13.07 14.68
C ALA A 263 -9.46 12.15 14.82
N ILE A 264 -8.60 12.04 13.80
CA ILE A 264 -7.43 11.13 13.84
C ILE A 264 -6.15 11.88 13.48
N ALA A 265 -5.32 12.14 14.50
CA ALA A 265 -3.98 12.66 14.31
C ALA A 265 -3.08 11.59 13.67
N GLY A 266 -2.47 11.90 12.51
CA GLY A 266 -1.31 11.14 12.00
C GLY A 266 -1.47 10.38 10.67
N LEU A 267 -2.64 10.34 10.03
CA LEU A 267 -2.77 9.67 8.71
C LEU A 267 -2.42 10.59 7.53
N GLN A 268 -1.64 10.07 6.58
CA GLN A 268 -1.25 10.75 5.34
C GLN A 268 -2.48 10.98 4.44
N ALA A 269 -3.01 12.20 4.55
CA ALA A 269 -3.76 12.98 3.58
C ALA A 269 -4.25 12.31 2.28
N ASN A 270 -5.51 11.89 2.29
CA ASN A 270 -6.38 12.15 1.14
C ASN A 270 -6.85 13.61 1.31
N ARG A 271 -6.59 14.46 0.32
CA ARG A 271 -6.71 15.92 0.43
C ARG A 271 -8.15 16.36 0.79
N GLN A 272 -8.27 17.44 1.57
CA GLN A 272 -9.42 18.37 1.57
C GLN A 272 -10.78 17.89 2.16
N GLY A 273 -10.79 17.22 3.32
CA GLY A 273 -12.04 16.99 4.08
C GLY A 273 -12.94 15.88 3.53
N GLU A 274 -12.34 14.89 2.87
CA GLU A 274 -13.00 13.64 2.53
C GLU A 274 -13.03 12.66 3.71
N LEU A 275 -14.11 11.86 3.78
CA LEU A 275 -14.19 10.71 4.68
C LEU A 275 -13.12 9.67 4.30
N LEU A 276 -12.50 9.06 5.30
CA LEU A 276 -11.55 7.96 5.08
C LEU A 276 -12.32 6.70 4.67
N ARG A 277 -12.26 6.35 3.38
CA ARG A 277 -12.92 5.14 2.83
C ARG A 277 -12.33 3.83 3.37
N THR A 278 -11.04 3.83 3.69
CA THR A 278 -10.35 2.71 4.34
C THR A 278 -9.66 3.27 5.57
N VAL A 279 -9.83 2.60 6.72
CA VAL A 279 -9.20 2.96 7.99
C VAL A 279 -8.35 1.80 8.51
N ALA A 280 -7.51 2.09 9.50
CA ALA A 280 -6.76 1.05 10.21
C ALA A 280 -7.71 0.17 11.04
N PHE A 281 -7.30 -1.07 11.31
CA PHE A 281 -8.07 -2.04 12.08
C PHE A 281 -8.45 -1.50 13.47
N GLU A 282 -7.52 -0.80 14.13
CA GLU A 282 -7.69 -0.20 15.44
C GLU A 282 -8.81 0.84 15.47
N THR A 283 -9.04 1.51 14.34
CA THR A 283 -10.09 2.53 14.18
C THR A 283 -11.44 1.90 13.84
N GLY A 284 -11.49 1.00 12.86
CA GLY A 284 -12.76 0.49 12.31
C GLY A 284 -13.29 -0.78 12.96
N CYS A 285 -12.41 -1.67 13.44
CA CYS A 285 -12.76 -3.07 13.72
C CYS A 285 -12.50 -3.47 15.18
N ALA A 286 -11.41 -2.98 15.79
CA ALA A 286 -10.89 -3.48 17.06
C ALA A 286 -11.92 -3.45 18.20
N SER A 287 -12.75 -2.41 18.30
CA SER A 287 -13.72 -2.27 19.40
C SER A 287 -14.73 -3.42 19.52
N CYS A 288 -14.93 -4.20 18.43
CA CYS A 288 -15.81 -5.37 18.42
C CYS A 288 -15.06 -6.68 18.15
N HIS A 289 -13.98 -6.64 17.36
CA HIS A 289 -13.30 -7.85 16.90
C HIS A 289 -12.04 -8.23 17.70
N ASP A 290 -11.41 -7.31 18.41
CA ASP A 290 -10.10 -7.55 19.03
C ASP A 290 -10.12 -8.70 20.05
N GLU A 291 -11.14 -8.74 20.92
CA GLU A 291 -11.33 -9.83 21.88
C GLU A 291 -11.55 -11.17 21.17
N SER A 292 -12.43 -11.20 20.16
CA SER A 292 -12.71 -12.44 19.42
C SER A 292 -11.47 -12.97 18.68
N MET A 293 -10.63 -12.06 18.17
CA MET A 293 -9.36 -12.41 17.52
C MET A 293 -8.32 -12.88 18.53
N SER A 294 -8.24 -12.26 19.70
CA SER A 294 -7.38 -12.70 20.80
C SER A 294 -7.75 -14.11 21.27
N VAL A 295 -9.05 -14.42 21.37
CA VAL A 295 -9.54 -15.77 21.71
C VAL A 295 -9.21 -16.77 20.60
N ALA A 296 -9.47 -16.43 19.33
CA ALA A 296 -9.18 -17.30 18.20
C ALA A 296 -7.67 -17.61 18.06
N SER A 297 -6.82 -16.67 18.48
CA SER A 297 -5.36 -16.81 18.46
C SER A 297 -4.74 -17.31 19.78
N ALA A 298 -5.54 -17.47 20.85
CA ALA A 298 -5.06 -17.73 22.20
C ALA A 298 -4.23 -19.02 22.33
N SER A 299 -4.62 -20.06 21.58
CA SER A 299 -3.92 -21.35 21.57
C SER A 299 -2.60 -21.31 20.82
N GLY A 300 -2.35 -20.29 20.00
CA GLY A 300 -1.20 -20.21 19.11
C GLY A 300 -1.14 -21.35 18.08
N ILE A 301 -0.20 -21.23 17.15
CA ILE A 301 0.10 -22.25 16.15
C ILE A 301 1.20 -23.15 16.71
N ALA A 302 0.97 -24.46 16.76
CA ALA A 302 2.05 -25.42 16.96
C ALA A 302 3.00 -25.35 15.75
N VAL A 303 4.30 -25.22 16.00
CA VAL A 303 5.32 -25.10 14.94
C VAL A 303 6.25 -26.30 14.91
N LEU A 304 6.63 -26.82 16.08
CA LEU A 304 7.32 -28.09 16.23
C LEU A 304 6.67 -28.86 17.39
N ALA A 305 6.51 -30.17 17.25
CA ALA A 305 5.88 -31.00 18.26
C ALA A 305 6.52 -32.38 18.27
N ILE A 306 6.84 -32.91 19.45
CA ILE A 306 7.27 -34.31 19.58
C ILE A 306 6.00 -35.17 19.68
N PRO A 307 5.79 -36.13 18.76
CA PRO A 307 4.66 -37.04 18.86
C PRO A 307 4.83 -38.03 20.01
N ILE A 308 3.73 -38.55 20.55
CA ILE A 308 3.77 -39.68 21.48
C ILE A 308 3.76 -40.95 20.63
N ILE A 309 4.65 -41.90 20.94
CA ILE A 309 4.78 -43.15 20.18
C ILE A 309 4.79 -44.38 21.09
N GLU A 310 4.44 -45.53 20.52
CA GLU A 310 4.45 -46.82 21.24
C GLU A 310 5.85 -47.18 21.75
N ALA A 311 5.91 -47.85 22.90
CA ALA A 311 7.15 -48.19 23.60
C ALA A 311 8.10 -49.08 22.77
N ASP A 312 7.58 -50.00 21.98
CA ASP A 312 8.40 -50.86 21.12
C ASP A 312 9.01 -50.10 19.93
N VAL A 313 8.30 -49.08 19.43
CA VAL A 313 8.83 -48.15 18.42
C VAL A 313 9.90 -47.26 19.03
N ALA A 314 9.62 -46.66 20.19
CA ALA A 314 10.56 -45.80 20.93
C ALA A 314 11.86 -46.52 21.28
N ALA A 315 11.80 -47.79 21.68
CA ALA A 315 12.98 -48.61 21.99
C ALA A 315 13.95 -48.78 20.79
N SER A 316 13.46 -48.56 19.56
CA SER A 316 14.27 -48.63 18.34
C SER A 316 14.85 -47.29 17.90
N ILE A 317 14.55 -46.20 18.61
CA ILE A 317 15.00 -44.84 18.31
C ILE A 317 15.92 -44.39 19.46
N PRO A 318 17.20 -44.05 19.19
CA PRO A 318 18.11 -43.59 20.22
C PRO A 318 17.60 -42.33 20.93
N ASP A 319 17.75 -42.30 22.26
CA ASP A 319 17.48 -41.16 23.13
C ASP A 319 16.04 -40.58 23.05
N TRP A 320 15.05 -41.37 22.64
CA TRP A 320 13.67 -40.89 22.58
C TRP A 320 13.15 -40.43 23.97
N PRO A 321 12.44 -39.30 24.07
CA PRO A 321 11.94 -38.78 25.36
C PRO A 321 10.99 -39.76 26.04
N THR A 322 11.26 -40.09 27.31
CA THR A 322 10.42 -40.98 28.11
C THR A 322 9.00 -40.45 28.28
N SER A 323 8.84 -39.13 28.39
CA SER A 323 7.56 -38.45 28.46
C SER A 323 6.74 -38.55 27.17
N ALA A 324 7.36 -38.90 26.04
CA ALA A 324 6.73 -39.07 24.72
C ALA A 324 6.57 -40.56 24.35
N ILE A 325 6.50 -41.45 25.36
CA ILE A 325 6.20 -42.87 25.19
C ILE A 325 4.80 -43.15 25.71
N GLY A 326 3.94 -43.74 24.86
CA GLY A 326 2.56 -44.01 25.20
C GLY A 326 1.77 -44.59 24.03
N PHE A 327 0.46 -44.36 24.01
CA PHE A 327 -0.33 -44.63 22.80
C PHE A 327 0.08 -43.64 21.71
N THR A 328 0.21 -44.13 20.48
CA THR A 328 0.54 -43.27 19.33
C THR A 328 -0.47 -42.14 19.23
N ASP A 329 -0.01 -40.91 19.45
CA ASP A 329 -0.83 -39.71 19.53
C ASP A 329 -0.01 -38.49 19.11
N GLY A 330 -0.70 -37.41 18.75
CA GLY A 330 -0.11 -36.15 18.35
C GLY A 330 -0.40 -35.81 16.89
N LYS A 331 -0.71 -34.52 16.70
CA LYS A 331 -0.85 -33.93 15.37
C LYS A 331 0.48 -33.34 14.93
N ILE A 332 0.92 -33.73 13.74
CA ILE A 332 2.07 -33.16 13.08
C ILE A 332 1.70 -31.73 12.68
N SER A 333 2.40 -30.76 13.25
CA SER A 333 2.13 -29.37 12.94
C SER A 333 2.47 -29.03 11.48
N PRO A 334 1.75 -28.09 10.84
CA PRO A 334 1.96 -27.85 9.42
C PRO A 334 3.39 -27.41 9.04
N LEU A 335 4.04 -26.59 9.87
CA LEU A 335 5.41 -26.14 9.60
C LEU A 335 6.42 -27.28 9.76
N MET A 336 6.25 -28.11 10.80
CA MET A 336 7.06 -29.31 10.96
C MET A 336 6.88 -30.27 9.79
N GLU A 337 5.66 -30.52 9.34
CA GLU A 337 5.41 -31.36 8.16
C GLU A 337 6.11 -30.80 6.92
N LEU A 338 6.02 -29.49 6.70
CA LEU A 338 6.71 -28.83 5.59
C LEU A 338 8.23 -29.02 5.65
N LEU A 339 8.84 -28.94 6.83
CA LEU A 339 10.28 -29.14 7.04
C LEU A 339 10.70 -30.62 6.86
N LEU A 340 9.85 -31.55 7.29
CA LEU A 340 10.09 -32.99 7.18
C LEU A 340 10.00 -33.48 5.73
N ARG A 341 9.16 -32.86 4.90
CA ARG A 341 9.03 -33.16 3.45
C ARG A 341 10.31 -32.93 2.64
N ALA A 342 11.33 -32.29 3.21
CA ALA A 342 12.65 -32.20 2.58
C ALA A 342 13.32 -33.57 2.38
N ASP A 343 12.90 -34.59 3.13
CA ASP A 343 13.27 -35.99 2.92
C ASP A 343 12.15 -36.73 2.15
N PRO A 344 12.42 -37.25 0.93
CA PRO A 344 11.43 -37.96 0.13
C PRO A 344 10.81 -39.19 0.81
N VAL A 345 11.57 -39.92 1.63
CA VAL A 345 11.08 -41.11 2.34
C VAL A 345 10.08 -40.70 3.42
N VAL A 346 10.39 -39.62 4.13
CA VAL A 346 9.52 -39.07 5.16
C VAL A 346 8.28 -38.43 4.54
N ALA A 347 8.41 -37.74 3.40
CA ALA A 347 7.27 -37.18 2.67
C ALA A 347 6.23 -38.26 2.32
N GLU A 348 6.67 -39.43 1.84
CA GLU A 348 5.77 -40.56 1.55
C GLU A 348 5.12 -41.15 2.82
N ALA A 349 5.85 -41.20 3.94
CA ALA A 349 5.27 -41.60 5.22
C ALA A 349 4.20 -40.61 5.70
N LEU A 350 4.45 -39.30 5.56
CA LEU A 350 3.53 -38.23 5.94
C LEU A 350 2.23 -38.27 5.12
N HIS A 351 2.29 -38.57 3.82
CA HIS A 351 1.11 -38.73 2.98
C HIS A 351 0.17 -39.85 3.41
N GLN A 352 0.67 -40.83 4.18
CA GLN A 352 -0.12 -41.93 4.69
C GLN A 352 -0.75 -41.63 6.06
N VAL A 353 -0.45 -40.49 6.68
CA VAL A 353 -1.03 -40.08 7.97
C VAL A 353 -2.31 -39.26 7.72
N PRO A 354 -3.51 -39.76 8.10
CA PRO A 354 -4.76 -39.05 7.87
C PRO A 354 -4.79 -37.72 8.61
N ASP A 355 -5.02 -36.62 7.90
CA ASP A 355 -5.03 -35.24 8.43
C ASP A 355 -3.78 -34.86 9.25
N GLY A 356 -2.66 -35.55 9.02
CA GLY A 356 -1.42 -35.39 9.81
C GLY A 356 -1.60 -35.72 11.30
N ASP A 357 -2.59 -36.52 11.65
CA ASP A 357 -2.90 -36.93 13.02
C ASP A 357 -2.50 -38.41 13.23
N LEU A 358 -1.44 -38.64 14.01
CA LEU A 358 -0.89 -39.98 14.21
C LEU A 358 -1.84 -40.89 14.98
N SER A 359 -2.72 -40.31 15.81
CA SER A 359 -3.74 -41.07 16.55
C SER A 359 -4.77 -41.76 15.65
N ARG A 360 -4.88 -41.31 14.39
CA ARG A 360 -5.81 -41.87 13.39
C ARG A 360 -5.23 -43.05 12.62
N LEU A 361 -3.95 -43.38 12.82
CA LEU A 361 -3.38 -44.58 12.23
C LEU A 361 -3.98 -45.83 12.89
N PRO A 362 -4.21 -46.93 12.14
CA PRO A 362 -4.67 -48.18 12.74
C PRO A 362 -3.69 -48.65 13.84
N PRO A 363 -4.13 -48.78 15.09
CA PRO A 363 -3.23 -49.05 16.21
C PRO A 363 -2.60 -50.45 16.10
N GLY A 364 -1.34 -50.59 16.53
CA GLY A 364 -0.66 -51.88 16.63
C GLY A 364 -0.28 -52.58 15.31
N THR A 365 -0.60 -52.02 14.14
CA THR A 365 -0.25 -52.66 12.86
C THR A 365 1.23 -52.45 12.49
N PRO A 366 1.91 -53.43 11.85
CA PRO A 366 3.31 -53.27 11.43
C PRO A 366 3.52 -52.05 10.52
N LYS A 367 2.53 -51.74 9.67
CA LYS A 367 2.56 -50.58 8.78
C LYS A 367 2.52 -49.26 9.57
N SER A 368 1.59 -49.12 10.52
CA SER A 368 1.49 -47.93 11.38
C SER A 368 2.76 -47.72 12.20
N LYS A 369 3.35 -48.80 12.73
CA LYS A 369 4.62 -48.74 13.48
C LYS A 369 5.78 -48.28 12.60
N ALA A 370 5.88 -48.78 11.37
CA ALA A 370 6.89 -48.33 10.42
C ALA A 370 6.74 -46.84 10.08
N ILE A 371 5.52 -46.38 9.78
CA ILE A 371 5.23 -44.96 9.49
C ILE A 371 5.60 -44.07 10.70
N THR A 372 5.13 -44.45 11.88
CA THR A 372 5.38 -43.71 13.13
C THR A 372 6.88 -43.65 13.45
N LYS A 373 7.60 -44.76 13.26
CA LYS A 373 9.06 -44.81 13.41
C LYS A 373 9.77 -43.84 12.48
N THR A 374 9.46 -43.89 11.18
CA THR A 374 10.08 -43.01 10.18
C THR A 374 9.86 -41.53 10.51
N ILE A 375 8.64 -41.17 10.93
CA ILE A 375 8.32 -39.78 11.30
C ILE A 375 9.03 -39.38 12.60
N ALA A 376 9.09 -40.27 13.59
CA ALA A 376 9.76 -40.01 14.87
C ALA A 376 11.28 -39.85 14.71
N GLU A 377 11.95 -40.72 13.94
CA GLU A 377 13.38 -40.59 13.63
C GLU A 377 13.68 -39.28 12.89
N ALA A 378 12.83 -38.92 11.92
CA ALA A 378 12.96 -37.68 11.17
C ALA A 378 12.70 -36.45 12.07
N THR A 379 11.79 -36.56 13.04
CA THR A 379 11.52 -35.53 14.05
C THR A 379 12.74 -35.30 14.94
N ALA A 380 13.33 -36.37 15.50
CA ALA A 380 14.53 -36.28 16.32
C ALA A 380 15.71 -35.68 15.53
N THR A 381 15.87 -36.10 14.27
CA THR A 381 16.89 -35.56 13.35
C THR A 381 16.65 -34.08 13.09
N LEU A 382 15.43 -33.66 12.75
CA LEU A 382 15.06 -32.27 12.52
C LEU A 382 15.37 -31.40 13.76
N MET A 383 14.97 -31.86 14.95
CA MET A 383 15.26 -31.12 16.19
C MET A 383 16.76 -31.02 16.46
N SER A 384 17.52 -32.08 16.19
CA SER A 384 18.98 -32.09 16.33
C SER A 384 19.68 -31.12 15.37
N GLU A 385 19.26 -31.13 14.10
CA GLU A 385 19.79 -30.21 13.09
C GLU A 385 19.48 -28.75 13.42
N ILE A 386 18.25 -28.43 13.81
CA ILE A 386 17.90 -27.04 14.17
C ILE A 386 18.62 -26.62 15.47
N SER A 387 18.78 -27.53 16.42
CA SER A 387 19.53 -27.26 17.65
C SER A 387 21.01 -26.99 17.39
N THR A 388 21.60 -27.57 16.34
CA THR A 388 23.04 -27.46 16.04
C THR A 388 23.33 -26.33 15.05
N ASP A 389 22.57 -26.27 13.96
CA ASP A 389 22.80 -25.36 12.83
C ASP A 389 21.86 -24.13 12.86
N GLY A 390 20.89 -24.09 13.77
CA GLY A 390 19.93 -23.00 13.91
C GLY A 390 19.14 -22.72 12.62
N HIS A 391 19.10 -21.45 12.23
CA HIS A 391 18.37 -20.99 11.04
C HIS A 391 18.87 -21.61 9.72
N GLN A 392 20.12 -22.08 9.65
CA GLN A 392 20.65 -22.70 8.43
C GLN A 392 19.94 -24.03 8.13
N ALA A 393 19.60 -24.82 9.15
CA ALA A 393 18.83 -26.05 8.95
C ALA A 393 17.44 -25.76 8.35
N LEU A 394 16.75 -24.75 8.88
CA LEU A 394 15.45 -24.31 8.39
C LEU A 394 15.52 -23.85 6.93
N LEU A 395 16.50 -22.99 6.61
CA LEU A 395 16.70 -22.47 5.26
C LEU A 395 16.98 -23.59 4.25
N ARG A 396 17.85 -24.54 4.58
CA ARG A 396 18.17 -25.68 3.70
C ARG A 396 16.93 -26.52 3.41
N ARG A 397 16.17 -26.90 4.45
CA ARG A 397 14.97 -27.75 4.30
C ARG A 397 13.85 -27.05 3.54
N LEU A 398 13.56 -25.78 3.87
CA LEU A 398 12.54 -25.00 3.15
C LEU A 398 12.96 -24.69 1.71
N GLY A 399 14.26 -24.52 1.45
CA GLY A 399 14.80 -24.36 0.10
C GLY A 399 14.55 -25.58 -0.80
N ILE A 400 14.66 -26.79 -0.25
CA ILE A 400 14.37 -28.04 -0.96
C ILE A 400 12.88 -28.14 -1.32
N VAL A 401 12.00 -27.87 -0.36
CA VAL A 401 10.54 -28.07 -0.51
C VAL A 401 9.89 -26.97 -1.35
N GLY A 402 10.34 -25.73 -1.19
CA GLY A 402 9.77 -24.56 -1.87
C GLY A 402 10.53 -24.11 -3.12
N GLY A 403 11.57 -24.83 -3.56
CA GLY A 403 12.43 -24.38 -4.66
C GLY A 403 13.07 -23.00 -4.45
N GLY A 404 13.22 -22.58 -3.18
CA GLY A 404 13.79 -21.28 -2.79
C GLY A 404 12.86 -20.06 -2.92
N THR A 405 11.58 -20.23 -3.27
CA THR A 405 10.65 -19.10 -3.52
C THR A 405 9.78 -18.72 -2.32
N LEU A 406 9.83 -19.49 -1.23
CA LEU A 406 8.99 -19.27 -0.07
C LEU A 406 9.45 -18.05 0.76
N PRO A 407 8.53 -17.15 1.17
CA PRO A 407 8.85 -16.03 2.04
C PRO A 407 9.05 -16.51 3.50
N VAL A 408 10.30 -16.69 3.92
CA VAL A 408 10.64 -17.26 5.24
C VAL A 408 11.25 -16.24 6.24
N GLN A 409 11.52 -15.02 5.79
CA GLN A 409 12.34 -14.04 6.53
C GLN A 409 11.73 -13.64 7.88
N SER A 410 10.41 -13.43 7.94
CA SER A 410 9.73 -13.01 9.17
C SER A 410 9.81 -14.07 10.28
N ILE A 411 9.80 -15.35 9.90
CA ILE A 411 9.93 -16.47 10.83
C ILE A 411 11.38 -16.56 11.34
N LEU A 412 12.36 -16.52 10.43
CA LEU A 412 13.78 -16.64 10.77
C LEU A 412 14.30 -15.46 11.60
N ARG A 413 13.70 -14.27 11.47
CA ARG A 413 14.12 -13.10 12.27
C ARG A 413 13.67 -13.17 13.71
N THR A 414 12.61 -13.93 14.01
CA THR A 414 11.94 -13.89 15.31
C THR A 414 12.05 -15.19 16.09
N LEU A 415 12.25 -16.33 15.42
CA LEU A 415 12.42 -17.63 16.07
C LEU A 415 13.79 -17.73 16.74
N PRO A 416 13.91 -17.82 18.08
CA PRO A 416 15.21 -17.94 18.72
C PRO A 416 15.73 -19.38 18.57
N PRO A 417 16.90 -19.63 17.95
CA PRO A 417 17.47 -20.98 17.88
C PRO A 417 17.68 -21.62 19.25
N GLN A 418 18.03 -20.79 20.26
CA GLN A 418 18.21 -21.21 21.64
C GLN A 418 16.93 -21.77 22.27
N LEU A 419 15.75 -21.34 21.80
CA LEU A 419 14.48 -21.91 22.25
C LEU A 419 14.40 -23.39 21.87
N ILE A 420 14.75 -23.72 20.63
CA ILE A 420 14.72 -25.09 20.10
C ILE A 420 15.84 -25.93 20.73
N GLN A 421 17.03 -25.35 20.89
CA GLN A 421 18.13 -26.00 21.60
C GLN A 421 17.72 -26.37 23.03
N SER A 422 17.20 -25.41 23.81
CA SER A 422 16.78 -25.66 25.18
C SER A 422 15.62 -26.65 25.27
N ALA A 423 14.72 -26.67 24.28
CA ALA A 423 13.64 -27.64 24.20
C ALA A 423 14.19 -29.05 23.95
N ARG A 424 15.11 -29.20 22.99
CA ARG A 424 15.75 -30.48 22.70
C ARG A 424 16.50 -31.00 23.93
N GLU A 425 17.34 -30.17 24.55
CA GLU A 425 18.08 -30.55 25.76
C GLU A 425 17.11 -31.01 26.85
N ARG A 426 16.04 -30.26 27.11
CA ARG A 426 15.10 -30.60 28.19
C ARG A 426 14.25 -31.84 27.91
N TRP A 427 13.78 -32.02 26.68
CA TRP A 427 12.89 -33.12 26.33
C TRP A 427 13.66 -34.43 26.13
N PHE A 428 14.85 -34.39 25.51
CA PHE A 428 15.64 -35.60 25.22
C PHE A 428 16.65 -35.97 26.32
N ALA A 429 17.01 -35.07 27.26
CA ALA A 429 17.97 -35.41 28.32
C ALA A 429 17.40 -36.27 29.47
N GLN A 430 16.08 -36.50 29.53
CA GLN A 430 15.46 -37.26 30.63
C GLN A 430 15.85 -38.76 30.66
N ASN A 431 16.60 -39.26 29.68
CA ASN A 431 17.14 -40.61 29.66
C ASN A 431 18.40 -40.84 30.53
N GLN A 432 18.95 -39.81 31.18
CA GLN A 432 20.19 -39.93 31.99
C GLN A 432 20.01 -40.09 33.50
N VAL A 433 18.78 -40.16 34.03
CA VAL A 433 18.60 -40.50 35.46
C VAL A 433 18.72 -42.01 35.64
N THR A 434 19.95 -42.48 35.80
CA THR A 434 20.22 -43.77 36.43
C THR A 434 19.59 -43.75 37.82
N VAL A 435 18.62 -44.65 38.02
CA VAL A 435 17.97 -44.90 39.30
C VAL A 435 19.03 -45.44 40.27
N ASN A 436 19.68 -44.53 41.01
CA ASN A 436 20.29 -44.91 42.28
C ASN A 436 19.13 -45.22 43.23
N SER A 437 18.99 -46.51 43.52
CA SER A 437 18.03 -47.09 44.45
C SER A 437 17.92 -46.27 45.73
N MET A 438 16.81 -45.53 45.89
CA MET A 438 16.35 -45.06 47.19
C MET A 438 15.80 -46.27 47.97
N PRO A 439 16.04 -46.39 49.29
CA PRO A 439 15.48 -47.50 50.06
C PRO A 439 13.96 -47.41 50.07
N ALA A 440 13.29 -48.54 49.90
CA ALA A 440 11.83 -48.64 49.84
C ALA A 440 11.17 -47.98 51.07
N LEU A 441 10.48 -46.86 50.85
CA LEU A 441 9.52 -46.33 51.81
C LEU A 441 8.28 -47.23 51.76
N ARG A 442 8.10 -48.03 52.81
CA ARG A 442 6.97 -48.94 52.97
C ARG A 442 5.73 -48.10 53.29
N LEU A 443 4.83 -47.96 52.34
CA LEU A 443 3.54 -47.28 52.52
C LEU A 443 2.63 -48.18 53.38
N VAL A 444 2.43 -47.83 54.64
CA VAL A 444 1.38 -48.42 55.48
C VAL A 444 0.18 -47.48 55.39
N ALA A 445 -0.91 -47.99 54.82
CA ALA A 445 -2.20 -47.33 54.84
C ALA A 445 -2.73 -47.30 56.28
N ALA A 446 -3.06 -46.12 56.80
CA ALA A 446 -3.81 -45.97 58.03
C ALA A 446 -5.29 -45.77 57.65
N GLY A 447 -6.09 -46.78 57.98
CA GLY A 447 -7.54 -46.63 58.11
C GLY A 447 -7.87 -45.94 59.43
N GLU A 448 -9.04 -45.34 59.45
CA GLU A 448 -9.66 -44.68 60.60
C GLU A 448 -10.06 -45.71 61.69
N ASP A 449 -10.25 -45.18 62.91
CA ASP A 449 -10.63 -45.84 64.16
C ASP A 449 -9.48 -46.52 64.94
N ASP A 450 -9.00 -45.86 66.01
CA ASP A 450 -9.44 -46.22 67.36
C ASP A 450 -8.93 -45.22 68.41
N LEU A 451 -9.79 -44.98 69.40
CA LEU A 451 -9.59 -44.10 70.54
C LEU A 451 -9.05 -44.88 71.76
N LEU A 452 -8.45 -44.13 72.69
CA LEU A 452 -8.26 -44.41 74.14
C LEU A 452 -6.99 -45.16 74.58
N GLY A 453 -6.44 -44.69 75.70
CA GLY A 453 -5.43 -45.40 76.52
C GLY A 453 -4.11 -44.64 76.64
N ASP A 454 -4.01 -43.57 77.43
CA ASP A 454 -3.81 -43.56 78.89
C ASP A 454 -2.33 -43.76 79.31
N ASP A 455 -1.88 -42.71 80.02
CA ASP A 455 -0.91 -42.68 81.12
C ASP A 455 0.62 -42.76 80.94
N LEU A 456 1.26 -41.78 81.63
CA LEU A 456 2.52 -41.86 82.42
C LEU A 456 3.86 -41.78 81.66
N LEU A 457 4.81 -40.86 81.93
CA LEU A 457 5.20 -40.18 83.19
C LEU A 457 6.14 -38.99 82.93
N SER A 458 5.96 -37.94 83.77
CA SER A 458 7.00 -37.14 84.46
C SER A 458 7.91 -36.22 83.63
N GLY A 459 8.05 -34.92 83.92
CA GLY A 459 7.56 -34.08 85.01
C GLY A 459 8.46 -32.84 85.17
N SER A 460 7.96 -31.87 85.95
CA SER A 460 8.71 -30.78 86.64
C SER A 460 9.27 -29.63 85.78
N LEU A 461 9.11 -28.32 86.04
CA LEU A 461 8.54 -27.45 87.10
C LEU A 461 8.28 -26.07 86.43
N LEU A 462 7.13 -25.39 86.66
CA LEU A 462 6.96 -24.18 87.51
C LEU A 462 8.05 -23.10 87.27
N ASP A 463 7.77 -21.84 86.96
CA ASP A 463 6.80 -20.95 87.61
C ASP A 463 6.68 -19.60 86.87
N GLU A 464 5.47 -19.03 86.91
CA GLU A 464 5.08 -17.64 87.27
C GLU A 464 5.85 -16.42 86.69
N GLN A 465 5.26 -15.25 86.39
CA GLN A 465 4.04 -14.60 86.87
C GLN A 465 3.79 -13.31 86.05
N SER A 466 2.51 -12.87 86.04
CA SER A 466 1.98 -11.48 86.13
C SER A 466 2.37 -10.46 85.05
N ASP A 467 1.43 -10.00 84.22
CA ASP A 467 0.62 -8.75 84.38
C ASP A 467 1.14 -7.75 83.30
N ASP A 468 0.41 -6.87 82.64
CA ASP A 468 -0.91 -6.29 82.83
C ASP A 468 -1.35 -5.59 81.52
N ALA A 469 -2.64 -5.25 81.49
CA ALA A 469 -3.39 -4.26 80.70
C ALA A 469 -2.66 -3.37 79.64
N LEU A 470 -3.11 -3.30 78.38
CA LEU A 470 -4.33 -2.65 77.85
C LEU A 470 -4.30 -1.10 77.81
N LEU A 471 -4.52 -0.59 76.58
CA LEU A 471 -5.13 0.71 76.16
C LEU A 471 -4.22 1.93 75.91
N ASP A 472 -4.24 2.42 74.66
CA ASP A 472 -4.80 3.74 74.24
C ASP A 472 -4.46 3.96 72.75
N ASP A 473 -5.33 3.61 71.81
CA ASP A 473 -6.35 4.44 71.13
C ASP A 473 -5.86 5.65 70.31
N SER A 474 -5.92 5.44 68.99
CA SER A 474 -6.29 6.33 67.89
C SER A 474 -6.28 7.85 68.08
N LEU A 475 -5.54 8.55 67.22
CA LEU A 475 -6.06 9.76 66.56
C LEU A 475 -5.57 9.87 65.11
N LEU A 476 -6.54 9.73 64.20
CA LEU A 476 -6.47 9.85 62.75
C LEU A 476 -6.18 11.29 62.30
N GLY A 477 -5.36 11.43 61.26
CA GLY A 477 -5.13 12.69 60.54
C GLY A 477 -4.35 12.49 59.24
N ASP A 478 -4.94 11.79 58.27
CA ASP A 478 -4.57 11.80 56.84
C ASP A 478 -5.39 12.94 56.17
N PRO A 479 -4.89 13.75 55.20
CA PRO A 479 -4.53 13.25 53.88
C PRO A 479 -3.41 14.00 53.10
N LEU A 480 -2.89 13.32 52.06
CA LEU A 480 -2.21 13.86 50.85
C LEU A 480 -0.72 14.26 50.97
N LEU A 481 0.16 13.39 50.47
CA LEU A 481 0.97 13.60 49.25
C LEU A 481 1.96 12.44 49.09
N GLY A 482 1.66 11.54 48.15
CA GLY A 482 2.56 10.47 47.74
C GLY A 482 3.48 10.92 46.60
N ASP A 483 4.79 10.78 46.82
CA ASP A 483 5.78 10.43 45.80
C ASP A 483 7.01 9.81 46.52
N PRO A 484 7.29 8.49 46.38
CA PRO A 484 8.39 7.86 47.08
C PRO A 484 9.57 7.66 46.14
N LEU A 485 10.44 8.65 46.04
CA LEU A 485 11.80 8.48 45.55
C LEU A 485 12.75 9.31 46.41
N LEU A 486 13.25 8.69 47.48
CA LEU A 486 14.66 8.68 47.94
C LEU A 486 14.72 8.34 49.44
N GLU A 487 15.87 7.75 49.83
CA GLU A 487 16.26 7.25 51.18
C GLU A 487 15.77 5.82 51.46
N GLY A 488 16.56 4.74 51.38
CA GLY A 488 18.00 4.58 51.46
C GLY A 488 18.37 4.05 52.85
N ASP A 489 18.63 2.74 52.96
CA ASP A 489 19.52 2.24 54.01
C ASP A 489 20.31 1.02 53.51
N ALA A 490 21.62 1.11 53.72
CA ALA A 490 22.64 0.23 53.18
C ALA A 490 22.77 -1.05 54.00
N VAL A 491 22.83 -2.20 53.32
CA VAL A 491 23.19 -3.49 53.93
C VAL A 491 24.66 -3.77 53.64
N ASP A 492 25.45 -3.88 54.71
CA ASP A 492 26.89 -4.19 54.71
C ASP A 492 27.16 -5.61 54.15
N PRO A 493 27.95 -5.76 53.07
CA PRO A 493 28.15 -7.04 52.38
C PRO A 493 29.14 -8.01 53.06
N LEU A 494 29.65 -7.71 54.26
CA LEU A 494 30.70 -8.52 54.92
C LEU A 494 30.25 -9.30 56.18
N LYS A 495 28.95 -9.38 56.47
CA LYS A 495 28.44 -10.17 57.60
C LYS A 495 28.23 -11.66 57.19
N PRO A 496 28.85 -12.65 57.86
CA PRO A 496 28.58 -14.06 57.58
C PRO A 496 27.17 -14.44 58.09
N PRO A 497 26.43 -15.32 57.38
CA PRO A 497 25.06 -15.64 57.75
C PRO A 497 25.00 -16.58 58.95
N GLU A 498 24.11 -16.30 59.89
CA GLU A 498 23.76 -17.22 60.99
C GLU A 498 22.97 -18.44 60.45
N PRO A 499 23.12 -19.62 61.07
CA PRO A 499 22.45 -20.82 60.61
C PRO A 499 21.04 -20.92 61.17
N GLY A 500 20.07 -21.09 60.28
CA GLY A 500 18.88 -21.88 60.58
C GLY A 500 17.54 -21.15 60.47
N HIS A 501 16.99 -21.14 59.25
CA HIS A 501 15.59 -21.48 59.07
C HIS A 501 15.45 -22.38 57.84
N SER A 502 15.11 -23.63 58.08
CA SER A 502 14.75 -24.62 57.07
C SER A 502 13.49 -24.16 56.34
N GLN A 503 13.68 -23.51 55.19
CA GLN A 503 12.61 -23.43 54.21
C GLN A 503 12.52 -24.81 53.56
N SER A 504 11.50 -25.57 53.98
CA SER A 504 10.96 -26.68 53.21
C SER A 504 10.92 -26.23 51.74
N GLU A 505 11.63 -26.95 50.88
CA GLU A 505 11.73 -26.67 49.45
C GLU A 505 10.35 -26.42 48.86
N ARG A 506 10.01 -25.14 48.68
CA ARG A 506 8.96 -24.74 47.78
C ARG A 506 9.50 -25.09 46.40
N LEU A 507 9.04 -26.22 45.85
CA LEU A 507 9.19 -26.54 44.44
C LEU A 507 8.94 -25.24 43.64
N PRO A 508 9.85 -24.83 42.73
CA PRO A 508 9.65 -23.62 41.97
C PRO A 508 8.31 -23.76 41.24
N ALA A 509 7.44 -22.75 41.40
CA ALA A 509 6.15 -22.70 40.71
C ALA A 509 6.37 -23.05 39.24
N SER A 510 5.70 -24.10 38.76
CA SER A 510 5.84 -24.59 37.39
C SER A 510 5.73 -23.42 36.42
N PHE A 511 6.69 -23.30 35.51
CA PHE A 511 6.66 -22.34 34.41
C PHE A 511 5.31 -22.42 33.68
N ASP A 512 4.46 -21.40 33.86
CA ASP A 512 3.17 -21.30 33.20
C ASP A 512 3.35 -20.56 31.86
N ALA A 513 3.64 -21.35 30.83
CA ALA A 513 3.80 -20.86 29.46
C ALA A 513 2.58 -20.06 28.96
N THR A 514 1.38 -20.39 29.47
CA THR A 514 0.12 -19.76 29.09
C THR A 514 -0.01 -18.33 29.62
N ARG A 515 0.57 -18.03 30.80
CA ARG A 515 0.62 -16.66 31.35
C ARG A 515 1.58 -15.72 30.59
N LEU A 516 2.76 -16.20 30.21
CA LEU A 516 3.75 -15.39 29.48
C LEU A 516 3.36 -15.18 28.01
N ALA A 517 2.65 -16.12 27.40
CA ALA A 517 2.17 -16.02 26.02
C ALA A 517 1.07 -14.96 25.82
N GLN A 518 0.52 -14.33 26.87
CA GLN A 518 -0.52 -13.31 26.71
C GLN A 518 -0.08 -12.10 25.88
N ALA A 519 1.22 -11.77 25.91
CA ALA A 519 1.80 -10.69 25.08
C ALA A 519 2.16 -11.14 23.65
N GLY A 520 1.95 -12.42 23.30
CA GLY A 520 2.39 -13.01 22.04
C GLY A 520 3.86 -13.45 22.03
N GLY A 521 4.27 -14.07 20.92
CA GLY A 521 5.63 -14.55 20.69
C GLY A 521 5.80 -16.07 20.69
N TRP A 522 7.06 -16.49 20.67
CA TRP A 522 7.48 -17.88 20.68
C TRP A 522 7.54 -18.41 22.11
N TYR A 523 6.98 -19.58 22.35
CA TYR A 523 7.04 -20.23 23.65
C TYR A 523 7.13 -21.75 23.54
N ARG A 524 7.68 -22.36 24.59
CA ARG A 524 7.80 -23.80 24.76
C ARG A 524 6.74 -24.28 25.74
N ASP A 525 5.98 -25.29 25.35
CA ASP A 525 5.07 -26.02 26.21
C ASP A 525 5.68 -27.39 26.50
N ASP A 526 6.18 -27.56 27.73
CA ASP A 526 6.82 -28.79 28.19
C ASP A 526 5.81 -29.92 28.45
N LEU A 527 4.54 -29.61 28.69
CA LEU A 527 3.50 -30.61 28.95
C LEU A 527 3.11 -31.31 27.66
N THR A 528 2.95 -30.55 26.58
CA THR A 528 2.62 -31.09 25.25
C THR A 528 3.86 -31.37 24.40
N MET A 529 5.06 -31.05 24.89
CA MET A 529 6.33 -31.08 24.14
C MET A 529 6.22 -30.39 22.78
N THR A 530 5.63 -29.19 22.80
CA THR A 530 5.45 -28.37 21.59
C THR A 530 6.13 -27.01 21.70
N ILE A 531 6.67 -26.54 20.58
CA ILE A 531 7.07 -25.15 20.37
C ILE A 531 5.94 -24.48 19.60
N ARG A 532 5.44 -23.39 20.15
CA ARG A 532 4.27 -22.69 19.63
C ARG A 532 4.59 -21.22 19.36
N TYR A 533 3.81 -20.65 18.46
CA TYR A 533 3.82 -19.23 18.19
C TYR A 533 2.43 -18.63 18.41
N ARG A 534 2.34 -17.55 19.18
CA ARG A 534 1.11 -16.77 19.34
C ARG A 534 1.31 -15.37 18.76
N GLY A 535 0.37 -14.93 17.91
CA GLY A 535 0.40 -13.59 17.36
C GLY A 535 0.29 -12.53 18.46
N SER A 536 1.03 -11.44 18.28
CA SER A 536 1.11 -10.31 19.23
C SER A 536 0.10 -9.19 18.96
N GLY A 537 -0.57 -9.21 17.80
CA GLY A 537 -1.58 -8.23 17.39
C GLY A 537 -2.01 -8.39 15.94
N HIS A 538 -2.82 -7.46 15.43
CA HIS A 538 -3.36 -7.52 14.06
C HIS A 538 -2.26 -7.48 12.98
N THR A 539 -1.22 -6.65 13.14
CA THR A 539 -0.12 -6.51 12.18
C THR A 539 1.08 -7.41 12.50
N ASP A 540 0.83 -8.63 12.97
CA ASP A 540 1.89 -9.54 13.38
C ASP A 540 2.69 -10.09 12.17
N PRO A 541 3.99 -9.79 12.07
CA PRO A 541 4.78 -10.12 10.88
C PRO A 541 5.06 -11.63 10.73
N VAL A 542 5.05 -12.39 11.82
CA VAL A 542 5.29 -13.83 11.78
C VAL A 542 4.03 -14.55 11.29
N MET A 543 2.85 -14.15 11.76
CA MET A 543 1.58 -14.65 11.23
C MET A 543 1.43 -14.36 9.74
N GLN A 544 1.72 -13.12 9.31
CA GLN A 544 1.72 -12.78 7.87
C GLN A 544 2.71 -13.66 7.09
N GLY A 545 3.94 -13.78 7.56
CA GLY A 545 4.96 -14.61 6.91
C GLY A 545 4.61 -16.10 6.84
N LEU A 546 4.01 -16.65 7.89
CA LEU A 546 3.52 -18.04 7.89
C LEU A 546 2.40 -18.20 6.84
N ILE A 547 1.42 -17.29 6.82
CA ILE A 547 0.32 -17.35 5.86
C ILE A 547 0.84 -17.26 4.43
N GLU A 548 1.71 -16.31 4.12
CA GLU A 548 2.32 -16.18 2.78
C GLU A 548 3.13 -17.42 2.37
N MET A 549 3.88 -18.01 3.31
CA MET A 549 4.66 -19.22 3.07
C MET A 549 3.74 -20.39 2.67
N PHE A 550 2.66 -20.63 3.41
CA PHE A 550 1.71 -21.69 3.03
C PHE A 550 0.86 -21.32 1.80
N SER A 551 0.65 -20.04 1.53
CA SER A 551 0.02 -19.56 0.29
C SER A 551 0.84 -19.88 -0.96
N GLY A 552 2.16 -20.04 -0.82
CA GLY A 552 3.06 -20.47 -1.90
C GLY A 552 2.94 -21.95 -2.29
N LEU A 553 2.24 -22.77 -1.50
CA LEU A 553 1.93 -24.15 -1.86
C LEU A 553 0.79 -24.24 -2.88
N SER A 554 0.74 -25.36 -3.60
CA SER A 554 -0.35 -25.67 -4.54
C SER A 554 -1.71 -25.73 -3.82
N ASP A 555 -2.77 -25.25 -4.46
CA ASP A 555 -4.15 -25.32 -3.92
C ASP A 555 -4.66 -26.75 -3.72
N ALA A 556 -4.06 -27.72 -4.43
CA ALA A 556 -4.34 -29.13 -4.26
C ALA A 556 -3.66 -29.75 -3.01
N ASP A 557 -2.66 -29.08 -2.44
CA ASP A 557 -1.91 -29.59 -1.28
C ASP A 557 -2.80 -29.56 -0.02
N GLN A 558 -3.00 -30.73 0.57
CA GLN A 558 -3.79 -30.87 1.80
C GLN A 558 -3.16 -30.13 2.99
N LEU A 559 -1.85 -29.92 2.98
CA LEU A 559 -1.14 -29.17 4.00
C LEU A 559 -1.54 -27.69 3.99
N LYS A 560 -1.69 -27.10 2.80
CA LYS A 560 -2.20 -25.72 2.66
C LYS A 560 -3.59 -25.59 3.27
N LYS A 561 -4.50 -26.51 2.92
CA LYS A 561 -5.87 -26.51 3.46
C LYS A 561 -5.91 -26.67 4.98
N ARG A 562 -5.12 -27.59 5.53
CA ARG A 562 -4.99 -27.79 6.98
C ARG A 562 -4.44 -26.55 7.68
N PHE A 563 -3.42 -25.91 7.12
CA PHE A 563 -2.86 -24.70 7.70
C PHE A 563 -3.86 -23.53 7.68
N MET A 564 -4.54 -23.30 6.55
CA MET A 564 -5.54 -22.22 6.44
C MET A 564 -6.76 -22.45 7.33
N GLY A 565 -7.09 -23.70 7.65
CA GLY A 565 -8.17 -24.06 8.56
C GLY A 565 -7.83 -24.01 10.05
N LEU A 566 -6.59 -23.68 10.44
CA LEU A 566 -6.25 -23.45 11.85
C LEU A 566 -7.01 -22.22 12.35
N GLY A 567 -7.69 -22.30 13.50
CA GLY A 567 -8.52 -21.18 14.00
C GLY A 567 -7.80 -19.83 14.09
N SER A 568 -6.51 -19.83 14.45
CA SER A 568 -5.67 -18.63 14.50
C SER A 568 -5.30 -18.07 13.13
N VAL A 569 -5.36 -18.88 12.07
CA VAL A 569 -5.10 -18.49 10.67
C VAL A 569 -6.39 -18.13 9.95
N ASP A 570 -7.43 -18.96 10.13
CA ASP A 570 -8.79 -18.75 9.63
C ASP A 570 -9.32 -17.36 10.06
N ALA A 571 -9.06 -16.96 11.31
CA ALA A 571 -9.40 -15.63 11.81
C ALA A 571 -8.78 -14.47 10.99
N CYS A 572 -7.59 -14.66 10.41
CA CYS A 572 -6.97 -13.67 9.54
C CYS A 572 -7.54 -13.71 8.12
N VAL A 573 -7.62 -14.91 7.52
CA VAL A 573 -7.96 -15.06 6.09
C VAL A 573 -9.45 -14.87 5.80
N ARG A 574 -10.32 -14.95 6.81
CA ARG A 574 -11.74 -14.56 6.69
C ARG A 574 -11.94 -13.10 6.28
N CYS A 575 -11.04 -12.21 6.69
CA CYS A 575 -11.05 -10.82 6.27
C CYS A 575 -10.10 -10.60 5.10
N HIS A 576 -8.92 -11.23 5.14
CA HIS A 576 -7.88 -11.13 4.12
C HIS A 576 -7.92 -12.31 3.14
N GLU A 577 -9.02 -12.46 2.40
CA GLU A 577 -9.15 -13.53 1.39
C GLU A 577 -8.05 -13.45 0.32
N GLY A 578 -7.56 -12.24 0.01
CA GLY A 578 -6.44 -12.01 -0.89
C GLY A 578 -5.07 -12.48 -0.37
N ALA A 579 -4.93 -12.86 0.91
CA ALA A 579 -3.67 -13.32 1.48
C ALA A 579 -3.38 -14.81 1.21
N VAL A 580 -4.38 -15.59 0.76
CA VAL A 580 -4.24 -17.04 0.51
C VAL A 580 -3.58 -17.40 -0.84
N ARG A 581 -3.20 -16.37 -1.62
CA ARG A 581 -2.55 -16.46 -2.93
C ARG A 581 -1.37 -15.50 -3.00
N LEU A 582 -0.34 -15.82 -3.78
CA LEU A 582 0.81 -14.94 -4.01
C LEU A 582 0.66 -14.15 -5.33
N PRO A 583 1.00 -12.85 -5.36
CA PRO A 583 1.42 -12.02 -4.22
C PRO A 583 0.26 -11.77 -3.26
N ALA A 584 0.53 -11.93 -1.96
CA ALA A 584 -0.49 -11.77 -0.92
C ALA A 584 -0.95 -10.32 -0.79
N SER A 585 -2.26 -10.12 -0.65
CA SER A 585 -2.86 -8.80 -0.44
C SER A 585 -3.31 -8.66 1.02
N TRP A 586 -2.52 -7.93 1.79
CA TRP A 586 -2.83 -7.55 3.18
C TRP A 586 -3.45 -6.16 3.30
N GLU A 587 -3.21 -5.29 2.32
CA GLU A 587 -3.74 -3.93 2.31
C GLU A 587 -4.97 -3.81 1.42
N ALA A 588 -5.98 -3.10 1.92
CA ALA A 588 -7.10 -2.67 1.12
C ALA A 588 -6.80 -1.31 0.48
N HIS A 589 -6.82 -1.26 -0.85
CA HIS A 589 -6.71 0.00 -1.58
C HIS A 589 -8.09 0.47 -2.05
N PRO A 590 -8.36 1.79 -2.01
CA PRO A 590 -9.57 2.35 -2.59
C PRO A 590 -9.55 2.12 -4.10
N THR A 591 -10.57 1.42 -4.61
CA THR A 591 -10.75 1.12 -6.04
C THR A 591 -11.39 2.27 -6.83
N ILE A 592 -11.93 3.28 -6.14
CA ILE A 592 -12.70 4.40 -6.69
C ILE A 592 -12.22 5.71 -6.05
N GLY A 593 -12.21 6.80 -6.81
CA GLY A 593 -11.80 8.15 -6.35
C GLY A 593 -10.34 8.47 -6.66
N GLY A 594 -9.74 7.74 -7.61
CA GLY A 594 -8.38 7.97 -8.07
C GLY A 594 -8.22 9.36 -8.68
N LYS A 595 -6.98 9.85 -8.75
CA LYS A 595 -6.67 11.09 -9.51
C LYS A 595 -7.05 10.95 -10.99
N ARG A 596 -7.15 9.71 -11.47
CA ARG A 596 -7.40 9.35 -12.86
C ARG A 596 -8.88 9.15 -13.23
N ASP A 597 -9.79 9.49 -12.33
CA ASP A 597 -11.23 9.33 -12.59
C ASP A 597 -11.82 10.58 -13.25
N PHE A 598 -12.73 10.38 -14.21
CA PHE A 598 -13.43 11.46 -14.94
C PHE A 598 -14.34 12.31 -14.06
N THR A 599 -14.58 11.86 -12.86
CA THR A 599 -15.44 12.53 -11.91
C THR A 599 -14.78 12.71 -10.58
N LYS A 600 -15.26 13.73 -9.90
CA LYS A 600 -14.91 14.05 -8.55
C LYS A 600 -16.20 14.27 -7.78
N PHE A 601 -16.24 13.71 -6.60
CA PHE A 601 -17.21 14.07 -5.59
C PHE A 601 -16.43 14.46 -4.35
N SER A 602 -16.95 15.42 -3.58
CA SER A 602 -16.39 15.78 -2.29
C SER A 602 -17.44 15.79 -1.20
N HIS A 603 -17.18 15.09 -0.10
CA HIS A 603 -18.10 15.04 1.04
C HIS A 603 -18.13 16.35 1.82
N ARG A 604 -17.01 17.09 1.90
CA ARG A 604 -16.86 18.28 2.75
C ARG A 604 -17.95 19.35 2.58
N PRO A 605 -18.33 19.80 1.37
CA PRO A 605 -19.37 20.82 1.21
C PRO A 605 -20.74 20.32 1.69
N HIS A 606 -20.98 19.02 1.58
CA HIS A 606 -22.24 18.39 1.95
C HIS A 606 -22.32 18.18 3.46
N LEU A 607 -21.25 17.69 4.10
CA LEU A 607 -21.23 17.45 5.55
C LEU A 607 -21.26 18.74 6.39
N ASN A 608 -20.99 19.90 5.79
CA ASN A 608 -21.15 21.20 6.45
C ASN A 608 -22.61 21.68 6.52
N VAL A 609 -23.54 21.02 5.81
CA VAL A 609 -24.97 21.30 5.87
C VAL A 609 -25.59 20.38 6.92
N SER A 610 -26.26 20.96 7.93
CA SER A 610 -26.79 20.24 9.10
C SER A 610 -27.64 19.01 8.74
N GLU A 611 -28.48 19.14 7.72
CA GLU A 611 -29.41 18.13 7.25
C GLU A 611 -28.73 16.99 6.46
N LEU A 612 -27.53 17.24 5.92
CA LEU A 612 -26.76 16.30 5.09
C LEU A 612 -25.60 15.63 5.85
N GLY A 613 -25.44 15.92 7.15
CA GLY A 613 -24.42 15.31 7.98
C GLY A 613 -24.59 13.81 8.20
N GLN A 614 -25.78 13.27 7.93
CA GLN A 614 -26.06 11.83 7.96
C GLN A 614 -25.79 11.20 6.60
N CYS A 615 -24.84 10.26 6.55
CA CYS A 615 -24.46 9.57 5.31
C CYS A 615 -25.66 8.88 4.62
N THR A 616 -26.64 8.44 5.42
CA THR A 616 -27.87 7.77 4.98
C THR A 616 -28.81 8.67 4.17
N TYR A 617 -28.59 9.98 4.17
CA TYR A 617 -29.33 10.89 3.28
C TYR A 617 -29.05 10.58 1.81
N CYS A 618 -27.78 10.33 1.49
CA CYS A 618 -27.33 9.97 0.15
C CYS A 618 -27.27 8.45 -0.02
N HIS A 619 -26.57 7.75 0.87
CA HIS A 619 -26.28 6.32 0.73
C HIS A 619 -27.36 5.45 1.36
N GLU A 620 -27.76 4.40 0.67
CA GLU A 620 -28.63 3.37 1.23
C GLU A 620 -27.92 2.02 1.10
N VAL A 621 -27.77 1.31 2.22
CA VAL A 621 -27.17 -0.03 2.25
C VAL A 621 -28.13 -1.00 1.57
N ALA A 622 -27.61 -1.87 0.72
CA ALA A 622 -28.43 -2.88 0.06
C ALA A 622 -28.97 -3.88 1.11
N LYS A 623 -30.23 -4.30 0.97
CA LYS A 623 -30.81 -5.28 1.90
C LYS A 623 -30.29 -6.69 1.60
N ILE A 624 -30.12 -7.48 2.66
CA ILE A 624 -29.83 -8.91 2.53
C ILE A 624 -31.13 -9.62 2.13
N ASP A 625 -31.25 -10.06 0.88
CA ASP A 625 -32.34 -10.93 0.46
C ASP A 625 -32.08 -12.35 1.00
N SER A 626 -33.00 -12.86 1.83
CA SER A 626 -32.87 -14.15 2.52
C SER A 626 -32.87 -15.38 1.60
N GLU A 627 -33.13 -15.21 0.29
CA GLU A 627 -33.21 -16.31 -0.69
C GLU A 627 -31.91 -16.57 -1.46
N SER A 628 -30.91 -15.69 -1.39
CA SER A 628 -29.64 -15.79 -2.13
C SER A 628 -28.42 -16.12 -1.24
N ALA A 629 -28.65 -16.51 0.01
CA ALA A 629 -27.61 -16.82 0.99
C ALA A 629 -26.79 -18.10 0.70
N SER A 630 -27.08 -18.82 -0.40
CA SER A 630 -26.34 -20.00 -0.80
C SER A 630 -25.44 -19.76 -2.01
N THR A 631 -24.13 -19.86 -1.75
CA THR A 631 -23.10 -20.43 -2.62
C THR A 631 -22.39 -19.59 -3.69
N GLU A 632 -22.41 -18.25 -3.67
CA GLU A 632 -21.43 -17.44 -4.44
C GLU A 632 -21.38 -15.97 -3.93
N ALA A 633 -20.76 -15.77 -2.76
CA ALA A 633 -20.81 -14.52 -1.97
C ALA A 633 -19.93 -13.35 -2.47
N HIS A 634 -19.71 -13.21 -3.79
CA HIS A 634 -18.80 -12.19 -4.33
C HIS A 634 -19.48 -11.13 -5.23
N GLN A 635 -20.80 -11.20 -5.41
CA GLN A 635 -21.57 -10.24 -6.23
C GLN A 635 -22.62 -9.43 -5.46
N GLN A 636 -22.54 -9.38 -4.13
CA GLN A 636 -23.46 -8.55 -3.36
C GLN A 636 -23.05 -7.08 -3.47
N VAL A 637 -23.91 -6.28 -4.10
CA VAL A 637 -23.83 -4.82 -4.12
C VAL A 637 -23.95 -4.33 -2.68
N ASP A 638 -22.96 -3.59 -2.16
CA ASP A 638 -22.99 -3.12 -0.76
C ASP A 638 -23.99 -1.97 -0.54
N PHE A 639 -24.18 -1.11 -1.55
CA PHE A 639 -25.04 0.07 -1.49
C PHE A 639 -25.92 0.18 -2.73
N ASN A 640 -27.17 0.56 -2.55
CA ASN A 640 -28.07 0.85 -3.67
C ASN A 640 -27.51 1.99 -4.54
N PRO A 641 -27.78 1.96 -5.85
CA PRO A 641 -27.46 3.07 -6.72
C PRO A 641 -28.03 4.41 -6.25
N LEU A 642 -27.20 5.46 -6.28
CA LEU A 642 -27.68 6.82 -6.11
C LEU A 642 -28.53 7.21 -7.31
N GLY A 643 -29.64 7.90 -7.09
CA GLY A 643 -30.44 8.49 -8.17
C GLY A 643 -30.06 9.95 -8.40
N GLN A 644 -30.07 10.41 -9.66
CA GLN A 644 -29.76 11.79 -10.08
C GLN A 644 -30.49 12.85 -9.22
N GLN A 645 -31.73 12.53 -8.85
CA GLN A 645 -32.63 13.36 -8.05
C GLN A 645 -32.03 13.76 -6.69
N LYS A 646 -31.18 12.91 -6.08
CA LYS A 646 -30.51 13.18 -4.80
C LYS A 646 -29.60 14.41 -4.88
N CYS A 647 -29.04 14.72 -6.05
CA CYS A 647 -28.21 15.91 -6.24
C CYS A 647 -28.99 17.06 -6.89
N ALA A 648 -29.95 16.77 -7.77
CA ALA A 648 -30.65 17.77 -8.56
C ALA A 648 -31.48 18.75 -7.72
N ALA A 649 -31.88 18.34 -6.52
CA ALA A 649 -32.60 19.20 -5.58
C ALA A 649 -31.75 20.41 -5.09
N CYS A 650 -30.43 20.25 -5.01
CA CYS A 650 -29.51 21.29 -4.52
C CYS A 650 -28.63 21.87 -5.63
N HIS A 651 -28.30 21.07 -6.65
CA HIS A 651 -27.46 21.48 -7.77
C HIS A 651 -28.30 22.10 -8.90
N THR A 652 -28.39 23.44 -8.87
CA THR A 652 -29.13 24.25 -9.84
C THR A 652 -28.34 25.50 -10.20
N ALA A 653 -28.73 26.17 -11.28
CA ALA A 653 -28.11 27.44 -11.69
C ALA A 653 -28.14 28.54 -10.61
N GLN A 654 -29.05 28.48 -9.63
CA GLN A 654 -29.22 29.50 -8.57
C GLN A 654 -28.75 29.06 -7.17
N ALA A 655 -28.32 27.80 -6.98
CA ALA A 655 -27.93 27.27 -5.68
C ALA A 655 -26.51 26.68 -5.71
N ALA A 656 -26.33 25.39 -5.39
CA ALA A 656 -25.06 24.74 -5.65
C ALA A 656 -24.87 24.63 -7.17
N SER A 657 -23.73 25.06 -7.70
CA SER A 657 -23.53 25.12 -9.14
C SER A 657 -23.80 23.77 -9.82
N ASP A 658 -24.55 23.80 -10.92
CA ASP A 658 -24.87 22.66 -11.78
C ASP A 658 -23.93 22.52 -12.99
N ARG A 659 -22.84 23.29 -13.00
CA ARG A 659 -21.84 23.27 -14.08
C ARG A 659 -21.15 21.92 -14.20
N CYS A 660 -20.85 21.49 -15.42
CA CYS A 660 -20.22 20.20 -15.66
C CYS A 660 -18.85 20.08 -14.95
N THR A 661 -18.07 21.16 -14.91
CA THR A 661 -16.75 21.21 -14.28
C THR A 661 -16.78 21.16 -12.74
N THR A 662 -17.97 21.27 -12.14
CA THR A 662 -18.20 21.05 -10.71
C THR A 662 -18.03 19.58 -10.34
N CYS A 663 -18.54 18.67 -11.18
CA CYS A 663 -18.54 17.23 -10.90
C CYS A 663 -17.54 16.44 -11.76
N HIS A 664 -17.19 16.95 -12.94
CA HIS A 664 -16.28 16.28 -13.88
C HIS A 664 -14.87 16.85 -13.84
N ARG A 665 -13.88 15.95 -13.92
CA ARG A 665 -12.48 16.25 -14.21
C ARG A 665 -12.27 16.03 -15.69
N TYR A 666 -11.83 17.07 -16.38
CA TYR A 666 -11.36 17.00 -17.75
C TYR A 666 -9.83 17.04 -17.75
N HIS A 667 -9.16 16.44 -18.74
CA HIS A 667 -7.69 16.34 -18.84
C HIS A 667 -7.00 15.50 -17.74
N ILE A 668 -7.57 14.35 -17.43
CA ILE A 668 -7.23 13.49 -16.30
C ILE A 668 -5.84 12.79 -16.41
N GLU A 669 -5.21 12.84 -17.58
CA GLU A 669 -3.92 12.22 -17.89
C GLU A 669 -2.74 13.22 -17.90
N HIS A 670 -2.91 14.41 -17.32
CA HIS A 670 -1.85 15.43 -17.20
C HIS A 670 -1.32 15.58 -15.77
#